data_AF-A0A1J4TUJ2-F1
#
_entry.id   AF-A0A1J4TUJ2-F1
#
_cell.length_a   1.000
_cell.length_b   1.000
_cell.length_c   1.000
_cell.angle_alpha   90.00
_cell.angle_beta   90.00
_cell.angle_gamma   90.00
#
_symmetry.space_group_name_H-M   'P 1'
#
loop_
_entity.id
_entity.type
_entity.pdbx_description
1 polymer ?
#
loop_
_entity_poly.entity_id
_entity_poly.type
_entity_poly.pdbx_seq_one_letter_code
_entity_poly.pdbx_strand_id
1 'polypeptide(L)'
;MKNQYIAWFDEIDKNDIARVGGKGANLGEMCKADIPVPYGFVVTSNAYFDFIKESKIDSLIRDRLKIYQYKDPRSLQETAKYIQKLIIGKPIPEKIAREVTHAYLNLVINTKKSKSVVQKISSIMKEPYVAVRSSATAEDLPEASFAGQQSSYLNVHGEASLVFKVREAWASLFTPRAIFYREEQKYDHMKVGLAVVVQLMITSDISGVMFTIDPVTNDKNRITVESIFGLGELIVQGSVNPDHHEINKKSLVVENKKISYQAKKMTKIGGKNRIVNLNKSLGSKQKISDKQVIEVAKLGLKLEKHYYFPQDIEWAIEKNNIYIIQTRPVTTIKKTDGAKESKEFAKKVETSDLKLILKGDPASPGIGSGSTKIISTSAEIHKVAKGDILVTRYTNPDFVPAMKKAVAIVTERGGRTSHAAIVSRELGIPAVVGVNNATKTMHVDSIYSVNGSKGEIYKGALSSGKIRELESEYFKKKASRDLKTATKIYVNLATPDRAREVGKMNADGIGLLRAEFMIADIGTHPKKLIKEHKSHIFVNKLSEDLIKFCQAFNPRPVVYRATDFKTNEYRNLIGGKDYEPEEPNPMLGYRGAYRYMSDPKVFELELETIKRVRNKFGFKNLWLMLPFVRTVRELVEVKKIIAGSSLTRSSSFKLWMMVEIPSNVILLDKFCEAGIDGVSIGSNDLTMLILGTDRDNTEVAPEFDERNEAVIWAIERVIKICHKYKVTSSICGQAPSDYPELVEKLVKWGITSMSVNPDAIDHVRETVFQAEKKLVQKND
;
A
#
# COMPACT_ATOMS: atom_id res chain seq x y z
N MET A 1 -9.93 -6.82 -40.72
CA MET A 1 -9.63 -5.45 -40.22
C MET A 1 -10.34 -5.30 -38.89
N LYS A 2 -9.63 -5.04 -37.79
CA LYS A 2 -10.28 -4.79 -36.48
C LYS A 2 -11.13 -3.51 -36.60
N ASN A 3 -12.39 -3.55 -36.18
CA ASN A 3 -13.22 -2.35 -36.17
C ASN A 3 -12.60 -1.27 -35.27
N GLN A 4 -12.53 -0.03 -35.75
CA GLN A 4 -11.75 1.05 -35.15
C GLN A 4 -12.40 1.57 -33.85
N TYR A 5 -13.73 1.68 -33.82
CA TYR A 5 -14.45 2.33 -32.71
C TYR A 5 -15.20 1.37 -31.80
N ILE A 6 -15.57 0.19 -32.29
CA ILE A 6 -16.29 -0.82 -31.52
C ILE A 6 -15.44 -2.08 -31.40
N ALA A 7 -15.42 -2.66 -30.20
CA ALA A 7 -14.80 -3.94 -29.94
C ALA A 7 -15.73 -4.81 -29.09
N TRP A 8 -16.12 -5.98 -29.59
CA TRP A 8 -16.97 -6.91 -28.84
C TRP A 8 -16.17 -7.66 -27.77
N PHE A 9 -16.82 -8.11 -26.70
CA PHE A 9 -16.12 -8.81 -25.62
C PHE A 9 -15.44 -10.11 -26.08
N ASP A 10 -16.01 -10.82 -27.06
CA ASP A 10 -15.43 -12.03 -27.63
C ASP A 10 -14.23 -11.76 -28.56
N GLU A 11 -14.02 -10.51 -28.98
CA GLU A 11 -12.93 -10.08 -29.87
C GLU A 11 -11.70 -9.54 -29.12
N ILE A 12 -11.81 -9.29 -27.81
CA ILE A 12 -10.78 -8.60 -27.01
C ILE A 12 -10.25 -9.45 -25.87
N ASP A 13 -9.04 -9.14 -25.42
CA ASP A 13 -8.42 -9.76 -24.25
C ASP A 13 -7.48 -8.78 -23.53
N LYS A 14 -6.74 -9.28 -22.54
CA LYS A 14 -5.75 -8.52 -21.77
C LYS A 14 -4.71 -7.77 -22.61
N ASN A 15 -4.47 -8.13 -23.87
CA ASN A 15 -3.50 -7.43 -24.72
C ASN A 15 -4.08 -6.17 -25.38
N ASP A 16 -5.40 -5.95 -25.31
CA ASP A 16 -6.07 -4.79 -25.92
C ASP A 16 -6.24 -3.60 -24.94
N ILE A 17 -5.58 -3.57 -23.77
CA ILE A 17 -5.74 -2.53 -22.72
C ILE A 17 -5.62 -1.10 -23.28
N ALA A 18 -4.65 -0.84 -24.17
CA ALA A 18 -4.48 0.48 -24.78
C ALA A 18 -5.71 0.92 -25.62
N ARG A 19 -6.46 -0.03 -26.17
CA ARG A 19 -7.63 0.19 -27.03
C ARG A 19 -8.95 0.21 -26.27
N VAL A 20 -9.12 -0.66 -25.26
CA VAL A 20 -10.40 -0.88 -24.56
C VAL A 20 -10.37 -0.55 -23.07
N GLY A 21 -9.22 -0.08 -22.57
CA GLY A 21 -8.98 0.13 -21.16
C GLY A 21 -8.95 -1.17 -20.35
N GLY A 22 -8.59 -1.03 -19.07
CA GLY A 22 -8.44 -2.15 -18.16
C GLY A 22 -9.69 -3.01 -17.99
N LYS A 23 -10.82 -2.37 -17.66
CA LYS A 23 -12.10 -3.07 -17.45
C LYS A 23 -12.59 -3.78 -18.71
N GLY A 24 -12.48 -3.12 -19.87
CA GLY A 24 -12.89 -3.68 -21.15
C GLY A 24 -12.07 -4.93 -21.52
N ALA A 25 -10.75 -4.84 -21.38
CA ALA A 25 -9.85 -5.97 -21.63
C ALA A 25 -10.15 -7.15 -20.70
N ASN A 26 -10.39 -6.86 -19.41
CA ASN A 26 -10.70 -7.87 -18.41
C ASN A 26 -12.06 -8.55 -18.62
N LEU A 27 -13.08 -7.81 -19.08
CA LEU A 27 -14.38 -8.37 -19.47
C LEU A 27 -14.25 -9.31 -20.67
N GLY A 28 -13.42 -8.97 -21.66
CA GLY A 28 -13.14 -9.85 -22.79
C GLY A 28 -12.39 -11.11 -22.41
N GLU A 29 -11.38 -11.00 -21.54
CA GLU A 29 -10.65 -12.14 -20.98
C GLU A 29 -11.61 -13.12 -20.28
N MET A 30 -12.49 -12.61 -19.41
CA MET A 30 -13.53 -13.43 -18.77
C MET A 30 -14.50 -14.06 -19.77
N CYS A 31 -14.92 -13.32 -20.81
CA CYS A 31 -15.81 -13.83 -21.86
C CYS A 31 -15.16 -15.00 -22.61
N LYS A 32 -13.87 -14.90 -22.96
CA LYS A 32 -13.09 -15.97 -23.61
C LYS A 32 -12.85 -17.16 -22.70
N ALA A 33 -12.82 -16.96 -21.38
CA ALA A 33 -12.68 -18.02 -20.39
C ALA A 33 -14.02 -18.74 -20.06
N ASP A 34 -15.09 -18.53 -20.83
CA ASP A 34 -16.43 -19.05 -20.58
C ASP A 34 -16.95 -18.69 -19.16
N ILE A 35 -16.64 -17.48 -18.68
CA ILE A 35 -17.23 -16.93 -17.46
C ILE A 35 -18.54 -16.23 -17.85
N PRO A 36 -19.64 -16.43 -17.10
CA PRO A 36 -20.92 -15.81 -17.42
C PRO A 36 -20.88 -14.31 -17.10
N VAL A 37 -20.31 -13.51 -18.00
CA VAL A 37 -20.37 -12.05 -17.94
C VAL A 37 -21.59 -11.55 -18.71
N PRO A 38 -22.29 -10.50 -18.26
CA PRO A 38 -23.30 -9.86 -19.09
C PRO A 38 -22.64 -9.38 -20.38
N TYR A 39 -23.18 -9.78 -21.52
CA TYR A 39 -22.55 -9.50 -22.81
C TYR A 39 -22.56 -8.01 -23.16
N GLY A 40 -21.63 -7.58 -23.99
CA GLY A 40 -21.41 -6.18 -24.28
C GLY A 40 -20.35 -5.92 -25.35
N PHE A 41 -20.09 -4.65 -25.56
CA PHE A 41 -19.02 -4.15 -26.40
C PHE A 41 -18.34 -2.95 -25.73
N VAL A 42 -17.20 -2.55 -26.27
CA VAL A 42 -16.43 -1.40 -25.82
C VAL A 42 -16.37 -0.38 -26.94
N VAL A 43 -16.71 0.87 -26.62
CA VAL A 43 -16.36 2.04 -27.43
C VAL A 43 -14.91 2.36 -27.14
N THR A 44 -14.03 2.23 -28.13
CA THR A 44 -12.58 2.24 -27.95
C THR A 44 -12.05 3.62 -27.54
N SER A 45 -10.83 3.65 -26.99
CA SER A 45 -10.10 4.89 -26.70
C SER A 45 -9.86 5.73 -27.97
N ASN A 46 -9.74 5.10 -29.14
CA ASN A 46 -9.62 5.80 -30.42
C ASN A 46 -10.87 6.65 -30.73
N ALA A 47 -12.08 6.16 -30.41
CA ALA A 47 -13.30 6.94 -30.57
C ALA A 47 -13.28 8.22 -29.71
N TYR A 48 -12.72 8.14 -28.50
CA TYR A 48 -12.51 9.31 -27.64
C TYR A 48 -11.52 10.31 -28.26
N PHE A 49 -10.36 9.85 -28.72
CA PHE A 49 -9.36 10.75 -29.32
C PHE A 49 -9.87 11.42 -30.60
N ASP A 50 -10.55 10.67 -31.47
CA ASP A 50 -11.16 11.20 -32.69
C ASP A 50 -12.27 12.20 -32.35
N PHE A 51 -13.11 11.93 -31.33
CA PHE A 51 -14.10 12.89 -30.84
C PHE A 51 -13.47 14.21 -30.38
N ILE A 52 -12.41 14.17 -29.56
CA ILE A 52 -11.72 15.36 -29.05
C ILE A 52 -11.16 16.19 -30.22
N LYS A 53 -10.54 15.52 -31.19
CA LYS A 53 -9.91 16.14 -32.36
C LYS A 53 -10.92 16.73 -33.35
N GLU A 54 -11.90 15.94 -33.78
CA GLU A 54 -12.91 16.37 -34.77
C GLU A 54 -13.86 17.44 -34.22
N SER A 55 -14.13 17.42 -32.91
CA SER A 55 -14.93 18.46 -32.24
C SER A 55 -14.17 19.77 -32.02
N LYS A 56 -12.86 19.82 -32.34
CA LYS A 56 -11.95 20.96 -32.18
C LYS A 56 -11.95 21.53 -30.75
N ILE A 57 -11.98 20.65 -29.75
CA ILE A 57 -11.94 21.04 -28.33
C ILE A 57 -10.59 20.75 -27.66
N ASP A 58 -9.66 20.12 -28.38
CA ASP A 58 -8.33 19.79 -27.91
C ASP A 58 -7.55 21.05 -27.46
N SER A 59 -7.55 22.10 -28.29
CA SER A 59 -6.88 23.37 -27.98
C SER A 59 -7.51 24.07 -26.78
N LEU A 60 -8.84 24.12 -26.71
CA LEU A 60 -9.58 24.73 -25.62
C LEU A 60 -9.31 24.04 -24.27
N ILE A 61 -9.22 22.71 -24.27
CA ILE A 61 -8.88 21.93 -23.08
C ILE A 61 -7.44 22.22 -22.66
N ARG A 62 -6.48 22.19 -23.61
CA ARG A 62 -5.07 22.48 -23.33
C ARG A 62 -4.87 23.89 -22.76
N ASP A 63 -5.53 24.89 -23.33
CA ASP A 63 -5.38 26.28 -22.87
C ASP A 63 -5.96 26.49 -21.48
N ARG A 64 -7.11 25.86 -21.18
CA ARG A 64 -7.65 25.88 -19.81
C ARG A 64 -6.71 25.18 -18.82
N LEU A 65 -6.09 24.07 -19.23
CA LEU A 65 -5.13 23.32 -18.40
C LEU A 65 -3.75 24.01 -18.26
N LYS A 66 -3.43 25.08 -19.00
CA LYS A 66 -2.18 25.84 -18.79
C LYS A 66 -2.28 26.87 -17.66
N ILE A 67 -3.47 27.40 -17.42
CA ILE A 67 -3.66 28.59 -16.58
C ILE A 67 -4.25 28.29 -15.19
N TYR A 68 -4.62 27.04 -14.92
CA TYR A 68 -5.25 26.65 -13.67
C TYR A 68 -4.22 26.28 -12.59
N GLN A 69 -4.60 26.46 -11.33
CA GLN A 69 -3.77 26.07 -10.18
C GLN A 69 -4.34 24.79 -9.57
N TYR A 70 -3.77 23.64 -9.92
CA TYR A 70 -4.31 22.35 -9.51
C TYR A 70 -4.30 22.10 -7.99
N LYS A 71 -3.42 22.81 -7.24
CA LYS A 71 -3.38 22.78 -5.77
C LYS A 71 -4.44 23.67 -5.09
N ASP A 72 -5.10 24.56 -5.84
CA ASP A 72 -6.26 25.30 -5.35
C ASP A 72 -7.55 24.53 -5.68
N PRO A 73 -8.30 24.04 -4.66
CA PRO A 73 -9.55 23.31 -4.88
C PRO A 73 -10.59 24.09 -5.71
N ARG A 74 -10.63 25.43 -5.62
CA ARG A 74 -11.60 26.24 -6.39
C ARG A 74 -11.22 26.27 -7.86
N SER A 75 -9.97 26.64 -8.18
CA SER A 75 -9.45 26.64 -9.55
C SER A 75 -9.59 25.28 -10.24
N LEU A 76 -9.31 24.19 -9.51
CA LEU A 76 -9.47 22.82 -9.97
C LEU A 76 -10.94 22.48 -10.28
N GLN A 77 -11.86 22.83 -9.38
CA GLN A 77 -13.29 22.59 -9.55
C GLN A 77 -13.90 23.35 -10.74
N GLU A 78 -13.50 24.61 -10.94
CA GLU A 78 -13.93 25.42 -12.08
C GLU A 78 -13.42 24.87 -13.41
N THR A 79 -12.15 24.49 -13.44
CA THR A 79 -11.51 23.91 -14.63
C THR A 79 -12.14 22.58 -15.02
N ALA A 80 -12.38 21.69 -14.05
CA ALA A 80 -13.12 20.45 -14.27
C ALA A 80 -14.51 20.71 -14.88
N LYS A 81 -15.30 21.61 -14.28
CA LYS A 81 -16.64 21.95 -14.78
C LYS A 81 -16.60 22.52 -16.21
N TYR A 82 -15.62 23.38 -16.51
CA TYR A 82 -15.46 23.96 -17.83
C TYR A 82 -15.20 22.88 -18.90
N ILE A 83 -14.23 22.01 -18.66
CA ILE A 83 -13.86 20.94 -19.60
C ILE A 83 -15.01 19.93 -19.78
N GLN A 84 -15.67 19.55 -18.68
CA GLN A 84 -16.83 18.67 -18.73
C GLN A 84 -17.97 19.27 -19.57
N LYS A 85 -18.23 20.57 -19.42
CA LYS A 85 -19.24 21.28 -20.22
C LYS A 85 -18.87 21.33 -21.70
N LEU A 86 -17.58 21.52 -22.04
CA LEU A 86 -17.11 21.45 -23.43
C LEU A 86 -17.37 20.08 -24.05
N ILE A 87 -16.98 19.00 -23.36
CA ILE A 87 -17.17 17.63 -23.85
C ILE A 87 -18.66 17.32 -24.02
N ILE A 88 -19.49 17.62 -23.01
CA ILE A 88 -20.94 17.36 -23.07
C ILE A 88 -21.63 18.25 -24.13
N GLY A 89 -21.11 19.44 -24.41
CA GLY A 89 -21.71 20.39 -25.35
C GLY A 89 -21.49 20.04 -26.84
N LYS A 90 -20.54 19.17 -27.17
CA LYS A 90 -20.20 18.82 -28.56
C LYS A 90 -20.89 17.52 -29.01
N PRO A 91 -21.51 17.46 -30.20
CA PRO A 91 -22.08 16.21 -30.72
C PRO A 91 -20.96 15.19 -31.01
N ILE A 92 -21.25 13.91 -30.81
CA ILE A 92 -20.35 12.83 -31.25
C ILE A 92 -20.34 12.80 -32.78
N PRO A 93 -19.16 12.71 -33.46
CA PRO A 93 -19.09 12.55 -34.90
C PRO A 93 -20.02 11.46 -35.43
N GLU A 94 -20.68 11.74 -36.56
CA GLU A 94 -21.74 10.88 -37.09
C GLU A 94 -21.27 9.44 -37.32
N LYS A 95 -20.03 9.27 -37.80
CA LYS A 95 -19.41 7.95 -37.99
C LYS A 95 -19.36 7.13 -36.70
N ILE A 96 -18.90 7.74 -35.61
CA ILE A 96 -18.80 7.08 -34.28
C ILE A 96 -20.20 6.81 -33.74
N ALA A 97 -21.12 7.79 -33.82
CA ALA A 97 -22.48 7.64 -33.33
C ALA A 97 -23.22 6.49 -34.04
N ARG A 98 -23.10 6.40 -35.38
CA ARG A 98 -23.68 5.31 -36.17
C ARG A 98 -23.14 3.94 -35.76
N GLU A 99 -21.83 3.81 -35.56
CA GLU A 99 -21.25 2.54 -35.12
C GLU A 99 -21.70 2.13 -33.70
N VAL A 100 -21.77 3.07 -32.76
CA VAL A 100 -22.28 2.83 -31.40
C VAL A 100 -23.75 2.40 -31.42
N THR A 101 -24.58 3.11 -32.17
CA THR A 101 -26.00 2.77 -32.36
C THR A 101 -26.16 1.39 -33.01
N HIS A 102 -25.40 1.10 -34.07
CA HIS A 102 -25.46 -0.18 -34.74
C HIS A 102 -25.04 -1.34 -33.81
N ALA A 103 -24.00 -1.14 -33.01
CA ALA A 103 -23.59 -2.13 -32.01
C ALA A 103 -24.67 -2.33 -30.92
N TYR A 104 -25.32 -1.26 -30.48
CA TYR A 104 -26.41 -1.33 -29.50
C TYR A 104 -27.62 -2.12 -30.00
N LEU A 105 -28.07 -1.86 -31.24
CA LEU A 105 -29.18 -2.58 -31.85
C LEU A 105 -28.90 -4.08 -32.04
N ASN A 106 -27.66 -4.42 -32.37
CA ASN A 106 -27.24 -5.82 -32.55
C ASN A 106 -26.84 -6.53 -31.24
N LEU A 107 -26.80 -5.82 -30.11
CA LEU A 107 -26.31 -6.36 -28.83
C LEU A 107 -27.09 -7.61 -28.40
N VAL A 108 -28.43 -7.58 -28.47
CA VAL A 108 -29.27 -8.74 -28.09
C VAL A 108 -29.12 -9.89 -29.08
N ILE A 109 -28.95 -9.59 -30.37
CA ILE A 109 -28.77 -10.61 -31.42
C ILE A 109 -27.46 -11.36 -31.19
N ASN A 110 -26.38 -10.65 -30.85
CA ASN A 110 -25.06 -11.23 -30.65
C ASN A 110 -24.94 -12.03 -29.33
N THR A 111 -25.84 -11.81 -28.35
CA THR A 111 -25.82 -12.58 -27.08
C THR A 111 -26.26 -14.04 -27.23
N LYS A 112 -27.18 -14.31 -28.15
CA LYS A 112 -27.74 -15.64 -28.33
C LYS A 112 -27.07 -16.26 -29.55
N LYS A 113 -26.21 -17.26 -29.35
CA LYS A 113 -25.86 -18.25 -30.40
C LYS A 113 -27.08 -19.10 -30.78
N SER A 114 -28.28 -18.52 -30.91
CA SER A 114 -29.54 -19.21 -31.20
C SER A 114 -29.84 -19.19 -32.69
N LYS A 115 -30.03 -20.39 -33.25
CA LYS A 115 -30.23 -20.68 -34.68
C LYS A 115 -31.64 -20.39 -35.20
N SER A 116 -32.57 -19.87 -34.39
CA SER A 116 -33.97 -19.67 -34.80
C SER A 116 -34.26 -18.22 -35.23
N VAL A 117 -34.76 -18.07 -36.47
CA VAL A 117 -35.17 -16.81 -37.10
C VAL A 117 -36.27 -16.10 -36.30
N VAL A 118 -37.18 -16.84 -35.67
CA VAL A 118 -38.32 -16.30 -34.92
C VAL A 118 -37.88 -15.60 -33.62
N GLN A 119 -36.83 -16.10 -32.96
CA GLN A 119 -36.27 -15.47 -31.75
C GLN A 119 -35.44 -14.22 -32.07
N LYS A 120 -34.82 -14.13 -33.26
CA LYS A 120 -34.16 -12.91 -33.74
C LYS A 120 -35.16 -11.78 -33.96
N ILE A 121 -36.34 -12.11 -34.50
CA ILE A 121 -37.41 -11.13 -34.78
C ILE A 121 -38.01 -10.57 -33.48
N SER A 122 -38.26 -11.41 -32.46
CA SER A 122 -38.80 -10.91 -31.17
C SER A 122 -37.78 -10.09 -30.36
N SER A 123 -36.47 -10.35 -30.52
CA SER A 123 -35.41 -9.52 -29.91
C SER A 123 -35.22 -8.16 -30.57
N ILE A 124 -35.62 -7.98 -31.82
CA ILE A 124 -35.60 -6.68 -32.52
C ILE A 124 -36.70 -5.75 -31.97
N MET A 125 -37.78 -6.29 -31.40
CA MET A 125 -38.93 -5.49 -30.93
C MET A 125 -38.78 -4.87 -29.53
N LYS A 126 -37.66 -5.08 -28.82
CA LYS A 126 -37.47 -4.50 -27.48
C LYS A 126 -36.02 -4.11 -27.22
N GLU A 127 -35.76 -2.80 -27.28
CA GLU A 127 -34.45 -2.22 -26.99
C GLU A 127 -33.93 -2.63 -25.60
N PRO A 128 -32.66 -3.09 -25.49
CA PRO A 128 -32.13 -3.56 -24.21
C PRO A 128 -31.83 -2.39 -23.26
N TYR A 129 -31.86 -2.67 -21.96
CA TYR A 129 -31.22 -1.78 -20.99
C TYR A 129 -29.75 -2.12 -20.88
N VAL A 130 -28.90 -1.11 -20.84
CA VAL A 130 -27.44 -1.27 -20.73
C VAL A 130 -26.86 -0.46 -19.57
N ALA A 131 -25.74 -0.95 -19.05
CA ALA A 131 -24.83 -0.21 -18.19
C ALA A 131 -23.72 0.40 -19.06
N VAL A 132 -23.43 1.68 -18.84
CA VAL A 132 -22.34 2.41 -19.51
C VAL A 132 -21.29 2.72 -18.46
N ARG A 133 -20.10 2.14 -18.60
CA ARG A 133 -19.03 2.20 -17.59
C ARG A 133 -17.75 2.71 -18.24
N SER A 134 -17.07 3.61 -17.55
CA SER A 134 -15.77 4.12 -17.97
C SER A 134 -14.67 3.06 -17.75
N SER A 135 -13.74 2.98 -18.69
CA SER A 135 -12.61 2.05 -18.71
C SER A 135 -11.38 2.82 -19.20
N ALA A 136 -10.57 3.34 -18.27
CA ALA A 136 -9.40 4.13 -18.67
C ALA A 136 -8.24 3.24 -19.12
N THR A 137 -7.44 3.74 -20.06
CA THR A 137 -6.24 3.05 -20.56
C THR A 137 -5.10 3.03 -19.55
N ALA A 138 -5.18 3.86 -18.50
CA ALA A 138 -4.19 3.99 -17.44
C ALA A 138 -4.73 3.54 -16.05
N GLU A 139 -5.88 2.84 -16.01
CA GLU A 139 -6.57 2.47 -14.76
C GLU A 139 -5.88 1.34 -13.98
N ASP A 140 -5.10 0.49 -14.66
CA ASP A 140 -4.58 -0.78 -14.13
C ASP A 140 -3.07 -0.75 -13.84
N LEU A 141 -2.47 0.44 -13.66
CA LEU A 141 -1.12 0.50 -13.10
C LEU A 141 -1.15 -0.06 -11.67
N PRO A 142 -0.21 -0.94 -11.26
CA PRO A 142 -0.22 -1.62 -9.95
C PRO A 142 -0.33 -0.69 -8.72
N GLU A 143 0.01 0.60 -8.90
CA GLU A 143 0.01 1.64 -7.87
C GLU A 143 -1.22 2.57 -7.93
N ALA A 144 -2.06 2.44 -8.96
CA ALA A 144 -3.15 3.37 -9.24
C ALA A 144 -4.52 2.84 -8.75
N SER A 145 -4.83 3.07 -7.48
CA SER A 145 -6.17 2.85 -6.93
C SER A 145 -7.15 3.93 -7.42
N PHE A 146 -7.71 3.78 -8.62
CA PHE A 146 -8.80 4.61 -9.14
C PHE A 146 -10.19 4.24 -8.57
N ALA A 147 -10.24 3.51 -7.45
CA ALA A 147 -11.49 3.02 -6.89
C ALA A 147 -12.49 4.16 -6.62
N GLY A 148 -13.65 4.08 -7.30
CA GLY A 148 -14.78 4.98 -7.09
C GLY A 148 -14.67 6.38 -7.70
N GLN A 149 -13.68 6.66 -8.55
CA GLN A 149 -13.51 8.00 -9.15
C GLN A 149 -14.25 8.22 -10.48
N GLN A 150 -14.72 7.13 -11.10
CA GLN A 150 -15.19 7.09 -12.48
C GLN A 150 -16.69 6.77 -12.59
N SER A 151 -17.38 7.38 -13.56
CA SER A 151 -18.84 7.30 -13.67
C SER A 151 -19.33 5.99 -14.29
N SER A 152 -20.31 5.37 -13.63
CA SER A 152 -21.10 4.26 -14.17
C SER A 152 -22.56 4.69 -14.25
N TYR A 153 -23.18 4.51 -15.42
CA TYR A 153 -24.57 4.84 -15.66
C TYR A 153 -25.37 3.56 -15.88
N LEU A 154 -26.37 3.32 -15.03
CA LEU A 154 -27.18 2.11 -15.05
C LEU A 154 -28.54 2.36 -15.70
N ASN A 155 -29.14 1.31 -16.27
CA ASN A 155 -30.43 1.37 -16.95
C ASN A 155 -30.53 2.40 -18.08
N VAL A 156 -29.46 2.56 -18.85
CA VAL A 156 -29.47 3.37 -20.07
C VAL A 156 -30.29 2.62 -21.12
N HIS A 157 -31.14 3.36 -21.84
CA HIS A 157 -32.10 2.79 -22.78
C HIS A 157 -32.37 3.76 -23.93
N GLY A 158 -32.42 3.24 -25.14
CA GLY A 158 -32.53 4.02 -26.36
C GLY A 158 -31.18 4.56 -26.85
N GLU A 159 -31.06 4.62 -28.17
CA GLU A 159 -29.84 5.00 -28.89
C GLU A 159 -29.34 6.40 -28.48
N ALA A 160 -30.24 7.39 -28.47
CA ALA A 160 -29.91 8.76 -28.12
C ALA A 160 -29.40 8.87 -26.67
N SER A 161 -30.00 8.10 -25.75
CA SER A 161 -29.55 8.05 -24.35
C SER A 161 -28.16 7.42 -24.26
N LEU A 162 -27.91 6.33 -24.99
CA LEU A 162 -26.61 5.67 -25.01
C LEU A 162 -25.50 6.60 -25.50
N VAL A 163 -25.68 7.23 -26.66
CA VAL A 163 -24.71 8.16 -27.24
C VAL A 163 -24.42 9.31 -26.27
N PHE A 164 -25.47 9.84 -25.62
CA PHE A 164 -25.30 10.86 -24.58
C PHE A 164 -24.48 10.35 -23.38
N LYS A 165 -24.74 9.13 -22.91
CA LYS A 165 -24.04 8.53 -21.77
C LYS A 165 -22.59 8.16 -22.07
N VAL A 166 -22.27 7.80 -23.31
CA VAL A 166 -20.87 7.64 -23.76
C VAL A 166 -20.13 8.97 -23.63
N ARG A 167 -20.75 10.08 -24.04
CA ARG A 167 -20.17 11.42 -23.91
C ARG A 167 -19.99 11.86 -22.45
N GLU A 168 -20.98 11.57 -21.59
CA GLU A 168 -20.83 11.83 -20.15
C GLU A 168 -19.72 10.98 -19.52
N ALA A 169 -19.56 9.72 -19.96
CA ALA A 169 -18.44 8.89 -19.53
C ALA A 169 -17.10 9.53 -19.94
N TRP A 170 -16.94 10.00 -21.18
CA TRP A 170 -15.74 10.75 -21.59
C TRP A 170 -15.49 12.01 -20.76
N ALA A 171 -16.54 12.77 -20.42
CA ALA A 171 -16.41 13.93 -19.55
C ALA A 171 -15.94 13.56 -18.13
N SER A 172 -16.24 12.35 -17.65
CA SER A 172 -15.79 11.88 -16.33
C SER A 172 -14.27 11.72 -16.22
N LEU A 173 -13.54 11.68 -17.34
CA LEU A 173 -12.08 11.73 -17.34
C LEU A 173 -11.53 13.03 -16.73
N PHE A 174 -12.32 14.11 -16.72
CA PHE A 174 -11.94 15.44 -16.22
C PHE A 174 -12.66 15.85 -14.94
N THR A 175 -12.91 14.90 -14.03
CA THR A 175 -13.34 15.26 -12.66
C THR A 175 -12.21 15.97 -11.90
N PRO A 176 -12.51 16.81 -10.88
CA PRO A 176 -11.48 17.47 -10.09
C PRO A 176 -10.43 16.50 -9.55
N ARG A 177 -10.88 15.36 -9.02
CA ARG A 177 -10.00 14.32 -8.47
C ARG A 177 -9.12 13.67 -9.54
N ALA A 178 -9.68 13.38 -10.72
CA ALA A 178 -8.92 12.79 -11.82
C ALA A 178 -7.89 13.77 -12.42
N ILE A 179 -8.22 15.06 -12.50
CA ILE A 179 -7.29 16.12 -12.92
C ILE A 179 -6.17 16.26 -11.89
N PHE A 180 -6.50 16.45 -10.62
CA PHE A 180 -5.52 16.57 -9.53
C PHE A 180 -4.56 15.38 -9.50
N TYR A 181 -5.10 14.16 -9.61
CA TYR A 181 -4.29 12.95 -9.63
C TYR A 181 -3.32 12.93 -10.83
N ARG A 182 -3.79 13.26 -12.04
CA ARG A 182 -2.91 13.30 -13.22
C ARG A 182 -1.83 14.36 -13.11
N GLU A 183 -2.10 15.51 -12.50
CA GLU A 183 -1.08 16.54 -12.22
C GLU A 183 -0.05 16.07 -11.18
N GLU A 184 -0.49 15.50 -10.05
CA GLU A 184 0.40 14.96 -9.02
C GLU A 184 1.30 13.84 -9.57
N GLN A 185 0.78 13.05 -10.52
CA GLN A 185 1.55 12.00 -11.22
C GLN A 185 2.20 12.48 -12.51
N LYS A 186 2.11 13.77 -12.85
CA LYS A 186 2.65 14.40 -14.07
C LYS A 186 2.26 13.72 -15.39
N TYR A 187 1.10 13.07 -15.43
CA TYR A 187 0.55 12.51 -16.67
C TYR A 187 -0.04 13.60 -17.56
N ASP A 188 0.36 13.62 -18.84
CA ASP A 188 -0.26 14.50 -19.84
C ASP A 188 -1.75 14.14 -19.98
N HIS A 189 -2.62 15.06 -19.55
CA HIS A 189 -4.08 14.90 -19.61
C HIS A 189 -4.60 14.56 -21.00
N MET A 190 -3.87 14.94 -22.07
CA MET A 190 -4.29 14.75 -23.45
C MET A 190 -3.76 13.44 -24.06
N LYS A 191 -2.83 12.75 -23.40
CA LYS A 191 -2.37 11.40 -23.81
C LYS A 191 -3.19 10.27 -23.20
N VAL A 192 -3.96 10.55 -22.14
CA VAL A 192 -4.80 9.56 -21.48
C VAL A 192 -6.14 9.46 -22.23
N GLY A 193 -6.44 8.26 -22.74
CA GLY A 193 -7.72 7.95 -23.40
C GLY A 193 -8.72 7.29 -22.45
N LEU A 194 -10.01 7.44 -22.75
CA LEU A 194 -11.07 6.73 -22.04
C LEU A 194 -11.89 5.88 -23.00
N ALA A 195 -11.80 4.55 -22.83
CA ALA A 195 -12.74 3.63 -23.45
C ALA A 195 -14.03 3.55 -22.61
N VAL A 196 -15.14 3.17 -23.24
CA VAL A 196 -16.44 3.08 -22.59
C VAL A 196 -17.04 1.71 -22.82
N VAL A 197 -17.21 0.95 -21.74
CA VAL A 197 -17.86 -0.36 -21.74
C VAL A 197 -19.37 -0.16 -21.79
N VAL A 198 -20.02 -0.77 -22.77
CA VAL A 198 -21.48 -0.86 -22.91
C VAL A 198 -21.89 -2.30 -22.73
N GLN A 199 -22.55 -2.58 -21.61
CA GLN A 199 -22.83 -3.93 -21.14
C GLN A 199 -24.32 -4.12 -20.89
N LEU A 200 -24.89 -5.28 -21.18
CA LEU A 200 -26.28 -5.57 -20.82
C LEU A 200 -26.52 -5.37 -19.33
N MET A 201 -27.60 -4.65 -19.01
CA MET A 201 -28.00 -4.41 -17.63
C MET A 201 -28.62 -5.66 -17.04
N ILE A 202 -28.05 -6.16 -15.94
CA ILE A 202 -28.66 -7.20 -15.12
C ILE A 202 -29.54 -6.53 -14.07
N THR A 203 -30.85 -6.81 -14.10
CA THR A 203 -31.80 -6.34 -13.09
C THR A 203 -31.74 -7.29 -11.89
N SER A 204 -30.65 -7.21 -11.14
CA SER A 204 -30.34 -8.23 -10.14
C SER A 204 -31.35 -8.23 -9.00
N ASP A 205 -31.91 -9.41 -8.74
CA ASP A 205 -32.72 -9.68 -7.55
C ASP A 205 -31.83 -9.69 -6.31
N ILE A 206 -30.61 -10.20 -6.48
CA ILE A 206 -29.58 -10.36 -5.46
C ILE A 206 -28.22 -10.04 -6.11
N SER A 207 -27.32 -9.43 -5.35
CA SER A 207 -25.96 -9.14 -5.78
C SER A 207 -25.00 -9.30 -4.62
N GLY A 208 -23.70 -9.37 -4.92
CA GLY A 208 -22.72 -9.62 -3.89
C GLY A 208 -21.29 -9.40 -4.35
N VAL A 209 -20.40 -9.60 -3.39
CA VAL A 209 -18.95 -9.59 -3.58
C VAL A 209 -18.40 -10.92 -3.07
N MET A 210 -17.36 -11.43 -3.71
CA MET A 210 -16.69 -12.66 -3.33
C MET A 210 -15.18 -12.45 -3.36
N PHE A 211 -14.50 -12.94 -2.34
CA PHE A 211 -13.05 -13.07 -2.33
C PHE A 211 -12.69 -14.54 -2.39
N THR A 212 -11.80 -14.91 -3.29
CA THR A 212 -11.26 -16.28 -3.36
C THR A 212 -10.14 -16.49 -2.34
N ILE A 213 -10.16 -15.77 -1.25
CA ILE A 213 -9.29 -15.90 -0.07
C ILE A 213 -10.09 -15.30 1.08
N ASP A 214 -9.84 -15.71 2.33
CA ASP A 214 -10.34 -14.92 3.45
C ASP A 214 -9.61 -13.56 3.50
N PRO A 215 -10.27 -12.41 3.25
CA PRO A 215 -9.59 -11.13 3.14
C PRO A 215 -9.20 -10.54 4.51
N VAL A 216 -9.71 -11.08 5.61
CA VAL A 216 -9.31 -10.71 6.98
C VAL A 216 -8.11 -11.52 7.41
N THR A 217 -8.17 -12.84 7.17
CA THR A 217 -7.18 -13.77 7.72
C THR A 217 -6.15 -14.29 6.73
N ASN A 218 -6.25 -13.86 5.47
CA ASN A 218 -5.43 -14.33 4.35
C ASN A 218 -5.39 -15.86 4.21
N ASP A 219 -6.44 -16.56 4.67
CA ASP A 219 -6.54 -18.01 4.56
C ASP A 219 -6.85 -18.40 3.11
N LYS A 220 -5.81 -18.87 2.41
CA LYS A 220 -5.90 -19.32 1.02
C LYS A 220 -6.77 -20.55 0.83
N ASN A 221 -7.18 -21.24 1.89
CA ASN A 221 -8.08 -22.39 1.80
C ASN A 221 -9.57 -22.01 1.90
N ARG A 222 -9.88 -20.70 2.03
CA ARG A 222 -11.25 -20.22 2.19
C ARG A 222 -11.67 -19.29 1.06
N ILE A 223 -12.97 -19.30 0.77
CA ILE A 223 -13.65 -18.32 -0.07
C ILE A 223 -14.66 -17.61 0.83
N THR A 224 -14.75 -16.29 0.75
CA THR A 224 -15.80 -15.53 1.42
C THR A 224 -16.75 -14.96 0.41
N VAL A 225 -18.05 -15.20 0.59
CA VAL A 225 -19.13 -14.67 -0.26
C VAL A 225 -20.02 -13.78 0.60
N GLU A 226 -20.19 -12.53 0.19
CA GLU A 226 -21.13 -11.59 0.80
C GLU A 226 -22.29 -11.28 -0.16
N SER A 227 -23.53 -11.22 0.33
CA SER A 227 -24.71 -11.02 -0.52
C SER A 227 -25.76 -10.07 0.07
N ILE A 228 -26.42 -9.30 -0.81
CA ILE A 228 -27.51 -8.36 -0.52
C ILE A 228 -28.66 -8.52 -1.50
N PHE A 229 -29.87 -8.12 -1.10
CA PHE A 229 -30.99 -7.96 -2.04
C PHE A 229 -30.81 -6.70 -2.90
N GLY A 230 -31.20 -6.82 -4.18
CA GLY A 230 -31.18 -5.75 -5.17
C GLY A 230 -29.84 -5.59 -5.89
N LEU A 231 -29.61 -4.39 -6.43
CA LEU A 231 -28.39 -4.02 -7.16
C LEU A 231 -27.16 -3.88 -6.25
N GLY A 232 -25.98 -4.22 -6.79
CA GLY A 232 -24.72 -4.33 -6.04
C GLY A 232 -24.13 -3.00 -5.54
N GLU A 233 -24.67 -1.87 -5.99
CA GLU A 233 -24.16 -0.55 -5.61
C GLU A 233 -24.16 -0.33 -4.08
N LEU A 234 -25.17 -0.84 -3.39
CA LEU A 234 -25.28 -0.65 -1.93
C LEU A 234 -24.23 -1.45 -1.14
N ILE A 235 -23.80 -2.62 -1.63
CA ILE A 235 -22.76 -3.44 -0.96
C ILE A 235 -21.36 -2.86 -1.23
N VAL A 236 -21.08 -2.44 -2.47
CA VAL A 236 -19.82 -1.79 -2.84
C VAL A 236 -19.61 -0.49 -2.03
N GLN A 237 -20.68 0.30 -1.83
CA GLN A 237 -20.64 1.50 -0.99
C GLN A 237 -20.61 1.21 0.53
N GLY A 238 -20.72 -0.05 0.96
CA GLY A 238 -20.82 -0.41 2.38
C GLY A 238 -22.04 0.19 3.09
N SER A 239 -23.11 0.50 2.35
CA SER A 239 -24.25 1.27 2.86
C SER A 239 -25.35 0.40 3.50
N VAL A 240 -25.16 -0.93 3.45
CA VAL A 240 -26.00 -1.99 4.03
C VAL A 240 -25.11 -3.11 4.58
N ASN A 241 -25.66 -3.94 5.46
CA ASN A 241 -24.95 -5.10 6.03
C ASN A 241 -25.33 -6.36 5.21
N PRO A 242 -24.36 -7.04 4.58
CA PRO A 242 -24.62 -8.24 3.78
C PRO A 242 -24.77 -9.49 4.65
N ASP A 243 -25.36 -10.55 4.08
CA ASP A 243 -25.11 -11.90 4.57
C ASP A 243 -23.67 -12.29 4.25
N HIS A 244 -23.05 -13.10 5.10
CA HIS A 244 -21.66 -13.55 4.94
C HIS A 244 -21.58 -15.08 5.02
N HIS A 245 -20.89 -15.69 4.06
CA HIS A 245 -20.66 -17.12 3.99
C HIS A 245 -19.16 -17.41 3.84
N GLU A 246 -18.65 -18.39 4.59
CA GLU A 246 -17.27 -18.90 4.47
C GLU A 246 -17.32 -20.32 3.91
N ILE A 247 -16.60 -20.55 2.82
CA ILE A 247 -16.59 -21.82 2.08
C ILE A 247 -15.18 -22.38 2.09
N ASN A 248 -15.06 -23.68 2.39
CA ASN A 248 -13.81 -24.40 2.22
C ASN A 248 -13.52 -24.63 0.73
N LYS A 249 -12.36 -24.18 0.24
CA LYS A 249 -12.02 -24.30 -1.19
C LYS A 249 -11.95 -25.73 -1.70
N LYS A 250 -11.48 -26.67 -0.86
CA LYS A 250 -11.25 -28.05 -1.29
C LYS A 250 -12.53 -28.86 -1.30
N SER A 251 -13.31 -28.80 -0.22
CA SER A 251 -14.55 -29.57 -0.10
C SER A 251 -15.78 -28.87 -0.68
N LEU A 252 -15.70 -27.56 -0.96
CA LEU A 252 -16.83 -26.72 -1.38
C LEU A 252 -18.02 -26.76 -0.41
N VAL A 253 -17.74 -26.94 0.88
CA VAL A 253 -18.74 -26.91 1.96
C VAL A 253 -18.76 -25.53 2.61
N VAL A 254 -19.96 -25.01 2.89
CA VAL A 254 -20.15 -23.80 3.68
C VAL A 254 -19.85 -24.12 5.14
N GLU A 255 -18.73 -23.63 5.66
CA GLU A 255 -18.27 -23.86 7.04
C GLU A 255 -18.93 -22.89 8.03
N ASN A 256 -19.25 -21.68 7.59
CA ASN A 256 -19.84 -20.64 8.43
C ASN A 256 -20.81 -19.78 7.63
N LYS A 257 -21.90 -19.34 8.28
CA LYS A 257 -22.85 -18.38 7.71
C LYS A 257 -23.38 -17.41 8.75
N LYS A 258 -23.48 -16.14 8.37
CA LYS A 258 -24.07 -15.05 9.15
C LYS A 258 -25.13 -14.37 8.29
N ILE A 259 -26.37 -14.34 8.79
CA ILE A 259 -27.49 -13.69 8.11
C ILE A 259 -27.73 -12.33 8.75
N SER A 260 -27.68 -11.28 7.95
CA SER A 260 -27.77 -9.89 8.42
C SER A 260 -29.11 -9.27 8.03
N TYR A 261 -29.67 -8.45 8.90
CA TYR A 261 -30.85 -7.66 8.55
C TYR A 261 -30.48 -6.56 7.53
N GLN A 262 -31.18 -6.53 6.40
CA GLN A 262 -31.06 -5.49 5.38
C GLN A 262 -32.32 -4.62 5.37
N ALA A 263 -32.17 -3.34 5.75
CA ALA A 263 -33.30 -2.40 5.86
C ALA A 263 -33.78 -1.84 4.51
N LYS A 264 -32.94 -1.84 3.47
CA LYS A 264 -33.21 -1.22 2.17
C LYS A 264 -32.53 -1.99 1.05
N LYS A 265 -33.12 -1.98 -0.14
CA LYS A 265 -32.50 -2.46 -1.37
C LYS A 265 -32.58 -1.42 -2.48
N MET A 266 -31.66 -1.47 -3.42
CA MET A 266 -31.78 -0.71 -4.66
C MET A 266 -32.40 -1.61 -5.74
N THR A 267 -33.45 -1.13 -6.40
CA THR A 267 -34.12 -1.86 -7.46
C THR A 267 -34.59 -0.89 -8.55
N LYS A 268 -34.97 -1.44 -9.71
CA LYS A 268 -35.50 -0.67 -10.82
C LYS A 268 -37.01 -0.46 -10.66
N ILE A 269 -37.45 0.80 -10.67
CA ILE A 269 -38.87 1.18 -10.68
C ILE A 269 -39.05 2.27 -11.73
N GLY A 270 -39.96 2.05 -12.70
CA GLY A 270 -40.23 3.02 -13.77
C GLY A 270 -38.99 3.37 -14.59
N GLY A 271 -38.14 2.40 -14.89
CA GLY A 271 -36.92 2.59 -15.69
C GLY A 271 -35.72 3.18 -14.93
N LYS A 272 -35.89 3.64 -13.68
CA LYS A 272 -34.82 4.26 -12.88
C LYS A 272 -34.46 3.43 -11.64
N ASN A 273 -33.23 3.57 -11.17
CA ASN A 273 -32.81 3.01 -9.89
C ASN A 273 -33.46 3.79 -8.74
N ARG A 274 -34.10 3.08 -7.82
CA ARG A 274 -34.65 3.63 -6.59
C ARG A 274 -34.27 2.76 -5.41
N ILE A 275 -34.03 3.43 -4.29
CA ILE A 275 -33.86 2.77 -3.00
C ILE A 275 -35.25 2.57 -2.40
N VAL A 276 -35.56 1.33 -2.04
CA VAL A 276 -36.81 0.96 -1.37
C VAL A 276 -36.52 0.30 -0.04
N ASN A 277 -37.34 0.59 0.97
CA ASN A 277 -37.23 -0.04 2.27
C ASN A 277 -37.75 -1.48 2.20
N LEU A 278 -37.06 -2.37 2.89
CA LEU A 278 -37.49 -3.74 3.09
C LEU A 278 -38.26 -3.83 4.40
N ASN A 279 -39.34 -4.61 4.42
CA ASN A 279 -40.00 -4.96 5.67
C ASN A 279 -39.10 -5.90 6.49
N LYS A 280 -39.34 -5.98 7.81
CA LYS A 280 -38.50 -6.75 8.75
C LYS A 280 -38.42 -8.24 8.39
N SER A 281 -39.52 -8.80 7.88
CA SER A 281 -39.60 -10.21 7.46
C SER A 281 -38.69 -10.49 6.27
N LEU A 282 -38.77 -9.70 5.20
CA LEU A 282 -37.96 -9.87 4.00
C LEU A 282 -36.49 -9.55 4.26
N GLY A 283 -36.20 -8.44 4.96
CA GLY A 283 -34.84 -7.99 5.22
C GLY A 283 -34.00 -8.95 6.07
N SER A 284 -34.66 -9.81 6.87
CA SER A 284 -34.01 -10.80 7.74
C SER A 284 -33.83 -12.17 7.08
N LYS A 285 -34.36 -12.39 5.87
CA LYS A 285 -34.17 -13.66 5.14
C LYS A 285 -32.74 -13.79 4.62
N GLN A 286 -32.28 -15.04 4.52
CA GLN A 286 -31.05 -15.39 3.82
C GLN A 286 -31.20 -15.02 2.33
N LYS A 287 -30.19 -14.34 1.75
CA LYS A 287 -30.29 -13.75 0.41
C LYS A 287 -30.09 -14.79 -0.69
N ILE A 288 -29.12 -15.69 -0.53
CA ILE A 288 -28.84 -16.81 -1.43
C ILE A 288 -28.85 -18.13 -0.68
N SER A 289 -29.38 -19.19 -1.31
CA SER A 289 -29.33 -20.56 -0.75
C SER A 289 -27.89 -21.10 -0.69
N ASP A 290 -27.63 -22.08 0.18
CA ASP A 290 -26.31 -22.70 0.30
C ASP A 290 -25.84 -23.34 -1.04
N LYS A 291 -26.79 -23.81 -1.87
CA LYS A 291 -26.50 -24.27 -3.25
C LYS A 291 -25.97 -23.13 -4.14
N GLN A 292 -26.63 -21.98 -4.12
CA GLN A 292 -26.20 -20.80 -4.89
C GLN A 292 -24.86 -20.25 -4.40
N VAL A 293 -24.59 -20.30 -3.08
CA VAL A 293 -23.27 -19.95 -2.51
C VAL A 293 -22.17 -20.79 -3.16
N ILE A 294 -22.40 -22.10 -3.29
CA ILE A 294 -21.44 -23.03 -3.91
C ILE A 294 -21.28 -22.76 -5.41
N GLU A 295 -22.36 -22.46 -6.13
CA GLU A 295 -22.29 -22.11 -7.55
C GLU A 295 -21.48 -20.84 -7.80
N VAL A 296 -21.67 -19.80 -6.98
CA VAL A 296 -20.84 -18.58 -7.01
C VAL A 296 -19.38 -18.91 -6.68
N ALA A 297 -19.13 -19.70 -5.64
CA ALA A 297 -17.77 -20.10 -5.26
C ALA A 297 -17.03 -20.88 -6.37
N LYS A 298 -17.72 -21.74 -7.12
CA LYS A 298 -17.15 -22.46 -8.27
C LYS A 298 -16.71 -21.51 -9.39
N LEU A 299 -17.48 -20.47 -9.68
CA LEU A 299 -17.08 -19.42 -10.63
C LEU A 299 -15.84 -18.67 -10.13
N GLY A 300 -15.77 -18.39 -8.83
CA GLY A 300 -14.59 -17.78 -8.19
C GLY A 300 -13.33 -18.62 -8.36
N LEU A 301 -13.41 -19.93 -8.11
CA LEU A 301 -12.28 -20.84 -8.33
C LEU A 301 -11.85 -20.91 -9.79
N LYS A 302 -12.81 -20.86 -10.73
CA LYS A 302 -12.50 -20.84 -12.17
C LYS A 302 -11.72 -19.58 -12.54
N LEU A 303 -12.11 -18.42 -12.00
CA LEU A 303 -11.42 -17.14 -12.17
C LEU A 303 -10.02 -17.15 -11.51
N GLU A 304 -9.90 -17.59 -10.25
CA GLU A 304 -8.60 -17.71 -9.57
C GLU A 304 -7.64 -18.62 -10.35
N LYS A 305 -8.12 -19.74 -10.88
CA LYS A 305 -7.32 -20.64 -11.73
C LYS A 305 -6.90 -19.98 -13.04
N HIS A 306 -7.78 -19.21 -13.66
CA HIS A 306 -7.52 -18.55 -14.93
C HIS A 306 -6.46 -17.43 -14.80
N TYR A 307 -6.55 -16.63 -13.74
CA TYR A 307 -5.63 -15.51 -13.50
C TYR A 307 -4.39 -15.88 -12.67
N TYR A 308 -4.35 -17.04 -12.02
CA TYR A 308 -3.23 -17.53 -11.17
C TYR A 308 -2.98 -16.77 -9.86
N PHE A 309 -3.90 -15.91 -9.44
CA PHE A 309 -3.87 -15.22 -8.15
C PHE A 309 -5.28 -15.11 -7.55
N PRO A 310 -5.43 -14.94 -6.22
CA PRO A 310 -6.74 -14.76 -5.61
C PRO A 310 -7.45 -13.51 -6.14
N GLN A 311 -8.77 -13.63 -6.30
CA GLN A 311 -9.61 -12.62 -6.93
C GLN A 311 -10.61 -11.99 -5.94
N ASP A 312 -10.83 -10.69 -6.10
CA ASP A 312 -11.99 -9.93 -5.62
C ASP A 312 -13.00 -9.82 -6.77
N ILE A 313 -14.22 -10.31 -6.57
CA ILE A 313 -15.21 -10.56 -7.62
C ILE A 313 -16.56 -9.95 -7.24
N GLU A 314 -17.09 -9.11 -8.10
CA GLU A 314 -18.48 -8.63 -8.03
C GLU A 314 -19.38 -9.52 -8.87
N TRP A 315 -20.51 -9.96 -8.30
CA TRP A 315 -21.45 -10.86 -8.95
C TRP A 315 -22.91 -10.45 -8.72
N ALA A 316 -23.78 -10.93 -9.61
CA ALA A 316 -25.21 -10.64 -9.59
C ALA A 316 -26.02 -11.89 -9.96
N ILE A 317 -27.23 -12.00 -9.41
CA ILE A 317 -28.22 -13.02 -9.76
C ILE A 317 -29.47 -12.35 -10.31
N GLU A 318 -29.90 -12.76 -11.50
CA GLU A 318 -31.19 -12.42 -12.09
C GLU A 318 -31.90 -13.71 -12.51
N LYS A 319 -33.10 -13.94 -11.99
CA LYS A 319 -33.90 -15.15 -12.31
C LYS A 319 -33.10 -16.45 -12.17
N ASN A 320 -32.35 -16.59 -11.08
CA ASN A 320 -31.44 -17.71 -10.78
C ASN A 320 -30.20 -17.86 -11.67
N ASN A 321 -29.97 -17.00 -12.65
CA ASN A 321 -28.72 -17.01 -13.43
C ASN A 321 -27.67 -16.15 -12.73
N ILE A 322 -26.48 -16.71 -12.52
CA ILE A 322 -25.35 -16.01 -11.89
C ILE A 322 -24.52 -15.35 -12.99
N TYR A 323 -24.22 -14.07 -12.80
CA TYR A 323 -23.36 -13.28 -13.66
C TYR A 323 -22.18 -12.71 -12.88
N ILE A 324 -21.00 -12.74 -13.48
CA ILE A 324 -19.81 -12.03 -12.98
C ILE A 324 -19.79 -10.64 -13.63
N ILE A 325 -19.76 -9.62 -12.79
CA ILE A 325 -19.83 -8.21 -13.21
C ILE A 325 -18.43 -7.61 -13.33
N GLN A 326 -17.54 -7.98 -12.42
CA GLN A 326 -16.15 -7.51 -12.38
C GLN A 326 -15.27 -8.48 -11.59
N THR A 327 -14.00 -8.56 -11.94
CA THR A 327 -12.98 -9.26 -11.15
C THR A 327 -11.68 -8.44 -11.12
N ARG A 328 -10.90 -8.57 -10.06
CA ARG A 328 -9.57 -7.96 -9.92
C ARG A 328 -8.68 -8.76 -8.95
N PRO A 329 -7.34 -8.66 -9.06
CA PRO A 329 -6.44 -9.25 -8.06
C PRO A 329 -6.73 -8.74 -6.65
N VAL A 330 -6.64 -9.64 -5.66
CA VAL A 330 -6.58 -9.23 -4.25
C VAL A 330 -5.17 -8.71 -3.95
N THR A 331 -5.03 -7.39 -3.82
CA THR A 331 -3.74 -6.73 -3.57
C THR A 331 -3.34 -6.70 -2.08
N THR A 332 -4.28 -6.98 -1.17
CA THR A 332 -4.06 -6.97 0.28
C THR A 332 -3.45 -8.27 0.82
N ILE A 333 -3.04 -9.20 -0.05
CA ILE A 333 -2.36 -10.44 0.35
C ILE A 333 -0.95 -10.09 0.84
N LYS A 334 -0.82 -9.69 2.10
CA LYS A 334 0.46 -9.78 2.81
C LYS A 334 0.91 -11.24 2.73
N LYS A 335 2.11 -11.51 2.21
CA LYS A 335 2.76 -12.82 2.32
C LYS A 335 2.73 -13.21 3.81
N THR A 336 2.04 -14.31 4.12
CA THR A 336 1.69 -14.69 5.48
C THR A 336 2.71 -15.65 6.08
N ASP A 337 3.46 -15.17 7.07
CA ASP A 337 3.66 -15.90 8.33
C ASP A 337 2.85 -15.24 9.48
N GLY A 338 2.65 -13.92 9.44
CA GLY A 338 1.91 -13.18 10.49
C GLY A 338 0.39 -13.39 10.58
N ALA A 339 -0.25 -14.06 9.62
CA ALA A 339 -1.71 -14.27 9.63
C ALA A 339 -2.15 -15.52 10.42
N LYS A 340 -1.24 -16.45 10.71
CA LYS A 340 -1.46 -17.47 11.76
C LYS A 340 -1.22 -16.86 13.15
N GLU A 341 -0.26 -15.95 13.27
CA GLU A 341 0.11 -15.28 14.54
C GLU A 341 -0.97 -14.33 15.07
N SER A 342 -1.67 -13.60 14.18
CA SER A 342 -2.82 -12.75 14.56
C SER A 342 -4.06 -13.56 14.95
N LYS A 343 -4.22 -14.80 14.44
CA LYS A 343 -5.31 -15.72 14.80
C LYS A 343 -5.17 -16.28 16.22
N GLU A 344 -3.96 -16.61 16.68
CA GLU A 344 -3.73 -17.15 18.03
C GLU A 344 -3.73 -16.06 19.11
N PHE A 345 -3.15 -14.89 18.83
CA PHE A 345 -3.19 -13.74 19.74
C PHE A 345 -4.63 -13.29 20.02
N ALA A 346 -5.44 -13.17 18.97
CA ALA A 346 -6.84 -12.77 19.12
C ALA A 346 -7.63 -13.79 19.96
N LYS A 347 -7.39 -15.11 19.82
CA LYS A 347 -8.14 -16.16 20.52
C LYS A 347 -7.96 -16.13 22.05
N LYS A 348 -6.79 -15.75 22.56
CA LYS A 348 -6.42 -15.87 23.99
C LYS A 348 -6.49 -14.60 24.85
N VAL A 349 -6.79 -13.43 24.28
CA VAL A 349 -7.14 -12.26 25.11
C VAL A 349 -8.47 -12.56 25.79
N GLU A 350 -8.42 -12.97 27.06
CA GLU A 350 -9.57 -12.91 27.95
C GLU A 350 -9.92 -11.44 28.12
N THR A 351 -10.95 -11.02 27.40
CA THR A 351 -11.55 -9.69 27.52
C THR A 351 -12.48 -9.62 28.73
N SER A 352 -12.14 -10.33 29.82
CA SER A 352 -12.98 -10.54 31.00
C SER A 352 -13.17 -9.28 31.84
N ASP A 353 -12.21 -8.35 31.79
CA ASP A 353 -12.17 -7.22 32.73
C ASP A 353 -12.67 -5.90 32.15
N LEU A 354 -12.88 -5.82 30.83
CA LEU A 354 -13.49 -4.66 30.19
C LEU A 354 -14.90 -4.98 29.73
N LYS A 355 -15.83 -4.05 29.99
CA LYS A 355 -17.20 -4.20 29.53
C LYS A 355 -17.25 -4.13 28.01
N LEU A 356 -17.57 -5.26 27.37
CA LEU A 356 -17.95 -5.31 25.95
C LEU A 356 -19.20 -4.45 25.76
N ILE A 357 -19.13 -3.46 24.86
CA ILE A 357 -20.23 -2.51 24.61
C ILE A 357 -20.91 -2.84 23.29
N LEU A 358 -20.13 -3.14 22.26
CA LEU A 358 -20.63 -3.39 20.92
C LEU A 358 -19.84 -4.51 20.24
N LYS A 359 -20.48 -5.17 19.29
CA LYS A 359 -19.87 -6.19 18.44
C LYS A 359 -20.32 -5.99 16.99
N GLY A 360 -19.41 -6.17 16.06
CA GLY A 360 -19.65 -6.11 14.62
C GLY A 360 -18.83 -7.16 13.89
N ASP A 361 -18.61 -6.93 12.60
CA ASP A 361 -17.79 -7.78 11.76
C ASP A 361 -16.32 -7.39 11.84
N PRO A 362 -15.40 -8.37 12.02
CA PRO A 362 -13.97 -8.11 11.99
C PRO A 362 -13.58 -7.70 10.57
N ALA A 363 -13.08 -6.48 10.42
CA ALA A 363 -12.74 -5.91 9.12
C ALA A 363 -11.23 -5.89 8.91
N SER A 364 -10.47 -5.28 9.82
CA SER A 364 -9.02 -5.20 9.74
C SER A 364 -8.40 -5.62 11.08
N PRO A 365 -7.48 -6.58 11.10
CA PRO A 365 -6.97 -7.15 12.35
C PRO A 365 -6.15 -6.15 13.18
N GLY A 366 -6.03 -6.45 14.48
CA GLY A 366 -5.28 -5.64 15.45
C GLY A 366 -6.15 -5.07 16.57
N ILE A 367 -5.52 -4.39 17.52
CA ILE A 367 -6.21 -3.73 18.64
C ILE A 367 -5.77 -2.26 18.68
N GLY A 368 -6.73 -1.34 18.72
CA GLY A 368 -6.48 0.08 18.88
C GLY A 368 -7.30 0.66 20.03
N SER A 369 -6.67 1.47 20.88
CA SER A 369 -7.32 2.15 22.00
C SER A 369 -7.09 3.64 21.89
N GLY A 370 -8.14 4.44 22.05
CA GLY A 370 -8.07 5.88 21.83
C GLY A 370 -9.35 6.61 22.18
N SER A 371 -9.30 7.93 22.06
CA SER A 371 -10.47 8.79 22.28
C SER A 371 -11.42 8.74 21.09
N THR A 372 -12.72 8.65 21.33
CA THR A 372 -13.70 8.48 20.26
C THR A 372 -14.05 9.80 19.59
N LYS A 373 -13.90 9.86 18.27
CA LYS A 373 -14.42 10.94 17.42
C LYS A 373 -15.52 10.42 16.51
N ILE A 374 -16.72 10.98 16.67
CA ILE A 374 -17.88 10.63 15.85
C ILE A 374 -18.04 11.70 14.78
N ILE A 375 -17.95 11.30 13.51
CA ILE A 375 -18.18 12.20 12.37
C ILE A 375 -19.26 11.63 11.46
N SER A 376 -20.15 12.49 10.97
CA SER A 376 -21.25 12.05 10.09
C SER A 376 -20.93 12.22 8.61
N THR A 377 -20.05 13.17 8.27
CA THR A 377 -19.73 13.54 6.89
C THR A 377 -18.23 13.80 6.71
N SER A 378 -17.75 13.73 5.46
CA SER A 378 -16.35 14.01 5.12
C SER A 378 -15.93 15.46 5.36
N ALA A 379 -16.88 16.40 5.50
CA ALA A 379 -16.59 17.78 5.88
C ALA A 379 -15.99 17.90 7.30
N GLU A 380 -16.22 16.89 8.14
CA GLU A 380 -15.83 16.87 9.55
C GLU A 380 -14.49 16.15 9.80
N ILE A 381 -13.79 15.69 8.76
CA ILE A 381 -12.52 14.95 8.89
C ILE A 381 -11.43 15.69 9.68
N HIS A 382 -11.52 17.02 9.76
CA HIS A 382 -10.62 17.85 10.54
C HIS A 382 -10.76 17.65 12.06
N LYS A 383 -11.88 17.08 12.54
CA LYS A 383 -12.12 16.77 13.96
C LYS A 383 -11.34 15.55 14.46
N VAL A 384 -10.79 14.74 13.55
CA VAL A 384 -10.05 13.51 13.87
C VAL A 384 -8.56 13.83 13.98
N ALA A 385 -8.00 13.60 15.15
CA ALA A 385 -6.57 13.78 15.44
C ALA A 385 -5.84 12.42 15.46
N LYS A 386 -4.50 12.49 15.47
CA LYS A 386 -3.66 11.30 15.60
C LYS A 386 -3.87 10.69 16.99
N GLY A 387 -4.25 9.42 17.08
CA GLY A 387 -4.56 8.77 18.36
C GLY A 387 -6.06 8.51 18.61
N ASP A 388 -6.94 9.05 17.76
CA ASP A 388 -8.39 8.92 17.93
C ASP A 388 -8.94 7.63 17.33
N ILE A 389 -10.08 7.16 17.86
CA ILE A 389 -10.92 6.15 17.23
C ILE A 389 -11.94 6.88 16.35
N LEU A 390 -11.90 6.62 15.04
CA LEU A 390 -12.88 7.15 14.09
C LEU A 390 -14.15 6.29 14.14
N VAL A 391 -15.27 6.90 14.55
CA VAL A 391 -16.60 6.27 14.55
C VAL A 391 -17.52 6.98 13.56
N THR A 392 -18.13 6.23 12.65
CA THR A 392 -19.05 6.82 11.65
C THR A 392 -20.11 5.81 11.17
N ARG A 393 -21.07 6.25 10.35
CA ARG A 393 -22.09 5.34 9.78
C ARG A 393 -21.52 4.43 8.71
N TYR A 394 -20.73 4.98 7.81
CA TYR A 394 -20.01 4.31 6.73
C TYR A 394 -18.89 5.26 6.27
N THR A 395 -17.87 4.74 5.58
CA THR A 395 -16.82 5.58 4.98
C THR A 395 -16.92 5.56 3.46
N ASN A 396 -16.38 6.61 2.85
CA ASN A 396 -16.14 6.71 1.40
C ASN A 396 -14.71 7.26 1.19
N PRO A 397 -14.22 7.39 -0.06
CA PRO A 397 -12.85 7.82 -0.31
C PRO A 397 -12.46 9.17 0.31
N ASP A 398 -13.41 10.06 0.57
CA ASP A 398 -13.14 11.37 1.18
C ASP A 398 -12.76 11.27 2.67
N PHE A 399 -13.04 10.13 3.31
CA PHE A 399 -12.68 9.87 4.71
C PHE A 399 -11.23 9.39 4.88
N VAL A 400 -10.53 9.02 3.80
CA VAL A 400 -9.15 8.49 3.85
C VAL A 400 -8.19 9.37 4.66
N PRO A 401 -8.20 10.72 4.56
CA PRO A 401 -7.34 11.57 5.37
C PRO A 401 -7.58 11.45 6.88
N ALA A 402 -8.84 11.24 7.31
CA ALA A 402 -9.16 10.98 8.72
C ALA A 402 -8.81 9.55 9.13
N MET A 403 -9.07 8.57 8.25
CA MET A 403 -8.71 7.16 8.49
C MET A 403 -7.22 7.03 8.80
N LYS A 404 -6.34 7.68 8.02
CA LYS A 404 -4.87 7.66 8.24
C LYS A 404 -4.43 8.19 9.61
N LYS A 405 -5.23 9.02 10.27
CA LYS A 405 -4.92 9.58 11.60
C LYS A 405 -5.42 8.68 12.73
N ALA A 406 -6.43 7.88 12.48
CA ALA A 406 -7.10 7.09 13.51
C ALA A 406 -6.27 5.87 13.94
N VAL A 407 -6.36 5.51 15.23
CA VAL A 407 -5.76 4.27 15.78
C VAL A 407 -6.68 3.06 15.67
N ALA A 408 -7.98 3.28 15.46
CA ALA A 408 -8.94 2.27 15.08
C ALA A 408 -10.16 2.90 14.39
N ILE A 409 -10.89 2.10 13.62
CA ILE A 409 -12.06 2.54 12.85
C ILE A 409 -13.27 1.68 13.19
N VAL A 410 -14.41 2.33 13.46
CA VAL A 410 -15.70 1.68 13.73
C VAL A 410 -16.76 2.24 12.79
N THR A 411 -17.45 1.37 12.04
CA THR A 411 -18.59 1.78 11.20
C THR A 411 -19.88 1.06 11.56
N GLU A 412 -21.01 1.77 11.52
CA GLU A 412 -22.33 1.16 11.75
C GLU A 412 -22.76 0.24 10.61
N ARG A 413 -22.29 0.50 9.39
CA ARG A 413 -22.65 -0.23 8.18
C ARG A 413 -21.42 -0.73 7.45
N GLY A 414 -21.64 -1.76 6.64
CA GLY A 414 -20.64 -2.38 5.77
C GLY A 414 -20.28 -3.78 6.25
N GLY A 415 -19.96 -4.65 5.30
CA GLY A 415 -19.40 -5.99 5.55
C GLY A 415 -17.87 -5.98 5.59
N ARG A 416 -17.28 -7.19 5.70
CA ARG A 416 -15.83 -7.39 5.64
C ARG A 416 -15.22 -6.96 4.31
N THR A 417 -16.05 -6.70 3.31
CA THR A 417 -15.63 -6.25 1.97
C THR A 417 -15.89 -4.76 1.71
N SER A 418 -16.43 -4.04 2.69
CA SER A 418 -16.75 -2.61 2.55
C SER A 418 -15.51 -1.74 2.36
N HIS A 419 -15.71 -0.52 1.83
CA HIS A 419 -14.66 0.50 1.71
C HIS A 419 -13.87 0.69 3.02
N ALA A 420 -14.56 0.76 4.15
CA ALA A 420 -13.94 0.84 5.47
C ALA A 420 -13.01 -0.34 5.74
N ALA A 421 -13.43 -1.56 5.41
CA ALA A 421 -12.63 -2.76 5.64
C ALA A 421 -11.40 -2.84 4.74
N ILE A 422 -11.56 -2.56 3.44
CA ILE A 422 -10.47 -2.61 2.45
C ILE A 422 -9.38 -1.59 2.80
N VAL A 423 -9.75 -0.32 2.91
CA VAL A 423 -8.79 0.76 3.16
C VAL A 423 -8.13 0.61 4.54
N SER A 424 -8.86 0.15 5.56
CA SER A 424 -8.25 -0.08 6.88
C SER A 424 -7.19 -1.19 6.85
N ARG A 425 -7.36 -2.22 6.00
CA ARG A 425 -6.34 -3.27 5.82
C ARG A 425 -5.11 -2.74 5.09
N GLU A 426 -5.32 -1.96 4.04
CA GLU A 426 -4.23 -1.31 3.30
C GLU A 426 -3.40 -0.40 4.20
N LEU A 427 -4.06 0.33 5.10
CA LEU A 427 -3.41 1.22 6.08
C LEU A 427 -2.90 0.49 7.33
N GLY A 428 -3.23 -0.79 7.53
CA GLY A 428 -2.86 -1.55 8.72
C GLY A 428 -3.53 -1.07 10.02
N ILE A 429 -4.71 -0.44 9.92
CA ILE A 429 -5.44 0.13 11.06
C ILE A 429 -6.52 -0.86 11.50
N PRO A 430 -6.62 -1.21 12.81
CA PRO A 430 -7.68 -2.06 13.33
C PRO A 430 -9.08 -1.52 13.00
N ALA A 431 -9.97 -2.38 12.49
CA ALA A 431 -11.32 -1.95 12.12
C ALA A 431 -12.41 -2.98 12.42
N VAL A 432 -13.56 -2.48 12.88
CA VAL A 432 -14.80 -3.24 13.08
C VAL A 432 -15.93 -2.54 12.32
N VAL A 433 -16.64 -3.28 11.48
CA VAL A 433 -17.70 -2.75 10.59
C VAL A 433 -19.04 -3.40 10.91
N GLY A 434 -20.14 -2.83 10.41
CA GLY A 434 -21.47 -3.39 10.66
C GLY A 434 -21.92 -3.33 12.13
N VAL A 435 -21.39 -2.37 12.89
CA VAL A 435 -21.67 -2.20 14.32
C VAL A 435 -22.94 -1.38 14.52
N ASN A 436 -24.09 -2.04 14.54
CA ASN A 436 -25.38 -1.35 14.70
C ASN A 436 -25.40 -0.41 15.93
N ASN A 437 -25.83 0.84 15.73
CA ASN A 437 -25.93 1.90 16.74
C ASN A 437 -24.61 2.42 17.34
N ALA A 438 -23.44 2.15 16.72
CA ALA A 438 -22.15 2.64 17.22
C ALA A 438 -22.12 4.16 17.48
N THR A 439 -22.71 4.98 16.60
CA THR A 439 -22.72 6.45 16.75
C THR A 439 -23.60 6.95 17.89
N LYS A 440 -24.49 6.10 18.42
CA LYS A 440 -25.36 6.44 19.56
C LYS A 440 -24.82 5.90 20.88
N THR A 441 -24.18 4.73 20.84
CA THR A 441 -23.73 4.02 22.03
C THR A 441 -22.30 4.39 22.42
N MET A 442 -21.45 4.75 21.47
CA MET A 442 -20.13 5.31 21.77
C MET A 442 -20.26 6.81 22.03
N HIS A 443 -19.58 7.31 23.06
CA HIS A 443 -19.61 8.73 23.42
C HIS A 443 -18.38 9.45 22.88
N VAL A 444 -18.57 10.68 22.37
CA VAL A 444 -17.46 11.55 21.94
C VAL A 444 -16.50 11.76 23.11
N ASP A 445 -15.21 11.81 22.79
CA ASP A 445 -14.07 12.00 23.70
C ASP A 445 -13.85 10.91 24.76
N SER A 446 -14.71 9.89 24.80
CA SER A 446 -14.56 8.74 25.69
C SER A 446 -13.57 7.73 25.13
N ILE A 447 -12.83 7.08 26.03
CA ILE A 447 -11.85 6.05 25.65
C ILE A 447 -12.53 4.70 25.44
N TYR A 448 -12.25 4.08 24.29
CA TYR A 448 -12.64 2.73 23.97
C TYR A 448 -11.43 1.92 23.48
N SER A 449 -11.58 0.61 23.42
CA SER A 449 -10.64 -0.32 22.80
C SER A 449 -11.36 -1.15 21.74
N VAL A 450 -10.80 -1.19 20.53
CA VAL A 450 -11.40 -1.83 19.36
C VAL A 450 -10.53 -3.02 18.96
N ASN A 451 -11.08 -4.23 19.02
CA ASN A 451 -10.45 -5.45 18.55
C ASN A 451 -10.98 -5.79 17.15
N GLY A 452 -10.21 -5.38 16.14
CA GLY A 452 -10.54 -5.58 14.73
C GLY A 452 -10.47 -7.04 14.26
N SER A 453 -9.78 -7.92 15.01
CA SER A 453 -9.69 -9.35 14.71
C SER A 453 -10.92 -10.15 15.13
N LYS A 454 -11.55 -9.77 16.26
CA LYS A 454 -12.77 -10.42 16.78
C LYS A 454 -14.05 -9.65 16.49
N GLY A 455 -13.94 -8.40 16.04
CA GLY A 455 -15.10 -7.54 15.81
C GLY A 455 -15.67 -6.95 17.09
N GLU A 456 -14.87 -6.74 18.13
CA GLU A 456 -15.35 -6.44 19.49
C GLU A 456 -14.90 -5.05 19.95
N ILE A 457 -15.78 -4.33 20.67
CA ILE A 457 -15.53 -2.96 21.14
C ILE A 457 -15.82 -2.88 22.65
N TYR A 458 -14.83 -2.41 23.41
CA TYR A 458 -14.83 -2.36 24.86
C TYR A 458 -14.79 -0.92 25.38
N LYS A 459 -15.49 -0.63 26.49
CA LYS A 459 -15.37 0.66 27.18
C LYS A 459 -14.10 0.71 28.01
N GLY A 460 -13.35 1.81 27.91
CA GLY A 460 -12.08 2.01 28.58
C GLY A 460 -10.88 1.61 27.73
N ALA A 461 -9.69 2.01 28.19
CA ALA A 461 -8.44 1.51 27.64
C ALA A 461 -8.16 0.14 28.27
N LEU A 462 -7.70 -0.83 27.48
CA LEU A 462 -7.03 -1.99 28.05
C LEU A 462 -5.87 -1.48 28.92
N SER A 463 -5.84 -1.91 30.19
CA SER A 463 -4.79 -1.48 31.10
C SER A 463 -3.44 -1.88 30.50
N SER A 464 -2.60 -0.88 30.29
CA SER A 464 -1.27 -1.01 29.68
C SER A 464 -0.37 -2.00 30.44
N GLY A 465 -0.71 -2.37 31.68
CA GLY A 465 -0.07 -3.42 32.47
C GLY A 465 -0.43 -4.84 32.07
N LYS A 466 -1.70 -5.15 31.75
CA LYS A 466 -2.15 -6.54 31.48
C LYS A 466 -1.92 -6.95 30.01
N ILE A 467 -1.94 -6.00 29.08
CA ILE A 467 -1.40 -6.19 27.72
C ILE A 467 0.10 -6.49 27.80
N ARG A 468 0.86 -5.74 28.62
CA ARG A 468 2.30 -5.97 28.83
C ARG A 468 2.61 -7.31 29.49
N GLU A 469 1.75 -7.83 30.35
CA GLU A 469 1.93 -9.14 31.00
C GLU A 469 1.61 -10.30 30.05
N LEU A 470 0.55 -10.18 29.25
CA LEU A 470 0.19 -11.18 28.23
C LEU A 470 1.12 -11.14 27.00
N GLU A 471 1.63 -9.96 26.63
CA GLU A 471 2.75 -9.82 25.70
C GLU A 471 4.01 -10.46 26.31
N SER A 472 4.33 -10.18 27.58
CA SER A 472 5.47 -10.78 28.29
C SER A 472 5.39 -12.32 28.38
N GLU A 473 4.22 -12.91 28.60
CA GLU A 473 4.04 -14.38 28.58
C GLU A 473 4.02 -14.99 27.16
N TYR A 474 3.48 -14.27 26.17
CA TYR A 474 3.53 -14.69 24.77
C TYR A 474 4.96 -14.62 24.20
N PHE A 475 5.70 -13.54 24.48
CA PHE A 475 7.11 -13.40 24.15
C PHE A 475 8.01 -14.33 24.99
N LYS A 476 7.60 -14.74 26.20
CA LYS A 476 8.27 -15.81 26.97
C LYS A 476 8.09 -17.21 26.36
N LYS A 477 6.94 -17.50 25.73
CA LYS A 477 6.75 -18.77 24.98
C LYS A 477 7.30 -18.74 23.56
N LYS A 478 7.53 -17.55 23.00
CA LYS A 478 8.30 -17.34 21.75
C LYS A 478 9.80 -17.10 21.99
N ALA A 479 10.29 -17.34 23.21
CA ALA A 479 11.71 -17.57 23.43
C ALA A 479 12.11 -18.87 22.73
N SER A 480 12.53 -18.70 21.48
CA SER A 480 13.51 -19.50 20.77
C SER A 480 13.10 -20.95 20.44
N ARG A 481 12.92 -21.23 19.14
CA ARG A 481 13.97 -22.09 18.59
C ARG A 481 15.20 -21.21 18.59
N ASP A 482 16.16 -21.52 19.44
CA ASP A 482 17.45 -20.82 19.51
C ASP A 482 18.21 -21.19 18.23
N LEU A 483 17.72 -20.66 17.09
CA LEU A 483 18.27 -20.90 15.77
C LEU A 483 19.58 -20.14 15.72
N LYS A 484 20.64 -20.86 16.06
CA LYS A 484 22.01 -20.37 15.97
C LYS A 484 22.37 -20.27 14.50
N THR A 485 22.63 -19.04 14.06
CA THR A 485 23.11 -18.73 12.71
C THR A 485 24.55 -18.25 12.80
N ALA A 486 25.36 -18.58 11.80
CA ALA A 486 26.71 -18.04 11.66
C ALA A 486 26.67 -16.56 11.23
N THR A 487 25.74 -16.23 10.34
CA THR A 487 25.42 -14.88 9.89
C THR A 487 24.62 -14.17 10.97
N LYS A 488 25.08 -13.00 11.40
CA LYS A 488 24.42 -12.22 12.45
C LYS A 488 23.23 -11.45 11.93
N ILE A 489 22.15 -11.41 12.71
CA ILE A 489 20.96 -10.62 12.41
C ILE A 489 20.97 -9.37 13.27
N TYR A 490 21.30 -8.25 12.66
CA TYR A 490 21.24 -6.94 13.28
C TYR A 490 19.90 -6.25 12.99
N VAL A 491 19.65 -5.15 13.71
CA VAL A 491 18.46 -4.33 13.50
C VAL A 491 18.80 -2.90 13.06
N ASN A 492 17.92 -2.32 12.25
CA ASN A 492 17.92 -0.89 11.88
C ASN A 492 17.09 -0.11 12.91
N LEU A 493 17.69 0.90 13.56
CA LEU A 493 16.99 1.77 14.50
C LEU A 493 17.33 3.24 14.25
N ALA A 494 16.45 4.12 14.72
CA ALA A 494 16.57 5.56 14.51
C ALA A 494 16.11 6.40 15.71
N THR A 495 15.08 5.93 16.45
CA THR A 495 14.54 6.64 17.62
C THR A 495 14.67 5.81 18.90
N PRO A 496 14.90 6.46 20.06
CA PRO A 496 15.20 5.76 21.32
C PRO A 496 13.99 5.04 21.92
N ASP A 497 12.76 5.40 21.54
CA ASP A 497 11.51 4.91 22.17
C ASP A 497 11.41 3.39 22.19
N ARG A 498 11.88 2.75 21.12
CA ARG A 498 11.79 1.29 20.94
C ARG A 498 13.08 0.55 21.29
N ALA A 499 14.15 1.25 21.68
CA ALA A 499 15.46 0.63 21.92
C ALA A 499 15.39 -0.50 22.97
N ARG A 500 14.67 -0.27 24.09
CA ARG A 500 14.52 -1.26 25.17
C ARG A 500 13.67 -2.46 24.78
N GLU A 501 12.63 -2.25 23.96
CA GLU A 501 11.76 -3.32 23.47
C GLU A 501 12.54 -4.21 22.50
N VAL A 502 13.16 -3.61 21.48
CA VAL A 502 13.91 -4.32 20.44
C VAL A 502 15.18 -4.97 21.01
N GLY A 503 15.81 -4.35 22.02
CA GLY A 503 16.91 -4.97 22.75
C GLY A 503 16.55 -6.31 23.41
N LYS A 504 15.27 -6.58 23.69
CA LYS A 504 14.84 -7.89 24.22
C LYS A 504 14.58 -8.93 23.13
N MET A 505 14.54 -8.53 21.87
CA MET A 505 14.33 -9.43 20.73
C MET A 505 15.63 -10.19 20.40
N ASN A 506 15.51 -11.23 19.57
CA ASN A 506 16.62 -12.08 19.14
C ASN A 506 17.49 -11.42 18.05
N ALA A 507 17.87 -10.15 18.27
CA ALA A 507 18.83 -9.42 17.43
C ALA A 507 20.24 -9.53 18.03
N ASP A 508 21.23 -9.69 17.16
CA ASP A 508 22.65 -9.80 17.52
C ASP A 508 23.32 -8.43 17.76
N GLY A 509 22.59 -7.32 17.61
CA GLY A 509 23.09 -5.95 17.70
C GLY A 509 22.29 -4.97 16.84
N ILE A 510 22.70 -3.70 16.83
CA ILE A 510 22.21 -2.68 15.90
C ILE A 510 23.26 -2.52 14.79
N GLY A 511 22.86 -2.79 13.54
CA GLY A 511 23.74 -2.74 12.37
C GLY A 511 23.69 -1.39 11.66
N LEU A 512 22.62 -0.63 11.89
CA LEU A 512 22.46 0.74 11.44
C LEU A 512 21.64 1.53 12.47
N LEU A 513 22.33 2.35 13.28
CA LEU A 513 21.71 3.40 14.08
C LEU A 513 21.84 4.74 13.35
N ARG A 514 20.72 5.28 12.89
CA ARG A 514 20.65 6.54 12.15
C ARG A 514 20.68 7.75 13.09
N ALA A 515 21.61 8.68 12.86
CA ALA A 515 21.76 9.89 13.66
C ALA A 515 20.68 10.94 13.40
N GLU A 516 20.08 10.92 12.22
CA GLU A 516 19.28 12.01 11.65
C GLU A 516 18.08 12.39 12.53
N PHE A 517 17.34 11.41 13.05
CA PHE A 517 16.18 11.67 13.89
C PHE A 517 16.58 12.27 15.25
N MET A 518 17.61 11.73 15.90
CA MET A 518 18.13 12.28 17.16
C MET A 518 18.61 13.73 16.98
N ILE A 519 19.23 14.03 15.83
CA ILE A 519 19.70 15.40 15.53
C ILE A 519 18.54 16.32 15.16
N ALA A 520 17.54 15.84 14.43
CA ALA A 520 16.32 16.60 14.15
C ALA A 520 15.59 16.97 15.45
N ASP A 521 15.56 16.07 16.45
CA ASP A 521 14.95 16.32 17.76
C ASP A 521 15.74 17.35 18.62
N ILE A 522 17.02 17.56 18.34
CA ILE A 522 17.76 18.70 18.91
C ILE A 522 17.19 20.03 18.35
N GLY A 523 16.71 20.03 17.11
CA GLY A 523 15.92 21.10 16.48
C GLY A 523 16.71 22.30 15.96
N THR A 524 17.96 22.48 16.39
CA THR A 524 18.81 23.62 16.02
C THR A 524 20.03 23.16 15.22
N HIS A 525 20.38 23.91 14.18
CA HIS A 525 21.55 23.60 13.36
C HIS A 525 22.85 23.57 14.20
N PRO A 526 23.70 22.52 14.11
CA PRO A 526 24.88 22.38 14.96
C PRO A 526 25.85 23.57 14.87
N LYS A 527 26.07 24.13 13.67
CA LYS A 527 26.93 25.33 13.50
C LYS A 527 26.40 26.55 14.23
N LYS A 528 25.07 26.69 14.37
CA LYS A 528 24.47 27.76 15.17
C LYS A 528 24.76 27.56 16.65
N LEU A 529 24.63 26.33 17.16
CA LEU A 529 24.99 26.01 18.53
C LEU A 529 26.48 26.24 18.81
N ILE A 530 27.36 25.98 17.84
CA ILE A 530 28.78 26.31 17.94
C ILE A 530 28.99 27.82 18.04
N LYS A 531 28.39 28.60 17.12
CA LYS A 531 28.50 30.06 17.11
C LYS A 531 27.97 30.70 18.39
N GLU A 532 26.94 30.13 19.00
CA GLU A 532 26.34 30.61 20.26
C GLU A 532 27.03 30.06 21.52
N HIS A 533 28.13 29.31 21.39
CA HIS A 533 28.82 28.64 22.51
C HIS A 533 27.92 27.64 23.30
N LYS A 534 26.88 27.10 22.65
CA LYS A 534 25.92 26.13 23.20
C LYS A 534 26.13 24.70 22.70
N SER A 535 27.34 24.36 22.27
CA SER A 535 27.68 23.03 21.74
C SER A 535 27.41 21.89 22.72
N HIS A 536 27.50 22.16 24.04
CA HIS A 536 27.19 21.18 25.08
C HIS A 536 25.75 20.66 25.02
N ILE A 537 24.79 21.44 24.50
CA ILE A 537 23.39 21.00 24.34
C ILE A 537 23.33 19.84 23.33
N PHE A 538 24.04 19.96 22.22
CA PHE A 538 24.10 18.92 21.20
C PHE A 538 24.72 17.64 21.77
N VAL A 539 25.90 17.77 22.39
CA VAL A 539 26.63 16.63 22.97
C VAL A 539 25.83 15.95 24.08
N ASN A 540 25.18 16.71 24.97
CA ASN A 540 24.36 16.16 26.06
C ASN A 540 23.17 15.37 25.51
N LYS A 541 22.34 15.99 24.66
CA LYS A 541 21.13 15.34 24.11
C LYS A 541 21.46 14.08 23.32
N LEU A 542 22.42 14.17 22.40
CA LEU A 542 22.82 13.02 21.59
C LEU A 542 23.42 11.91 22.47
N SER A 543 24.18 12.25 23.52
CA SER A 543 24.71 11.26 24.46
C SER A 543 23.59 10.54 25.22
N GLU A 544 22.58 11.28 25.70
CA GLU A 544 21.43 10.71 26.41
C GLU A 544 20.67 9.69 25.56
N ASP A 545 20.49 9.98 24.27
CA ASP A 545 19.82 9.05 23.36
C ASP A 545 20.70 7.85 23.02
N LEU A 546 21.98 8.05 22.70
CA LEU A 546 22.91 6.95 22.41
C LEU A 546 23.06 5.98 23.61
N ILE A 547 23.04 6.49 24.84
CA ILE A 547 23.08 5.66 26.06
C ILE A 547 21.91 4.69 26.10
N LYS A 548 20.69 5.11 25.72
CA LYS A 548 19.50 4.24 25.74
C LYS A 548 19.68 3.04 24.81
N PHE A 549 20.22 3.27 23.61
CA PHE A 549 20.54 2.19 22.66
C PHE A 549 21.66 1.29 23.17
N CYS A 550 22.77 1.89 23.61
CA CYS A 550 23.93 1.13 24.08
C CYS A 550 23.56 0.23 25.27
N GLN A 551 22.79 0.76 26.22
CA GLN A 551 22.32 0.02 27.39
C GLN A 551 21.38 -1.13 27.02
N ALA A 552 20.46 -0.91 26.07
CA ALA A 552 19.52 -1.94 25.64
C ALA A 552 20.20 -3.12 24.91
N PHE A 553 21.30 -2.86 24.22
CA PHE A 553 21.99 -3.88 23.43
C PHE A 553 23.22 -4.47 24.11
N ASN A 554 23.81 -3.83 25.13
CA ASN A 554 25.04 -4.29 25.80
C ASN A 554 24.98 -5.79 26.20
N PRO A 555 25.99 -6.62 25.85
CA PRO A 555 27.26 -6.29 25.18
C PRO A 555 27.24 -6.32 23.64
N ARG A 556 26.07 -6.55 23.01
CA ARG A 556 25.93 -6.59 21.55
C ARG A 556 26.26 -5.23 20.91
N PRO A 557 26.87 -5.22 19.71
CA PRO A 557 27.32 -4.01 19.05
C PRO A 557 26.17 -3.05 18.71
N VAL A 558 26.49 -1.77 18.76
CA VAL A 558 25.65 -0.67 18.26
C VAL A 558 26.46 0.12 17.24
N VAL A 559 26.16 -0.08 15.96
CA VAL A 559 26.84 0.61 14.86
C VAL A 559 26.14 1.95 14.61
N TYR A 560 26.70 3.02 15.16
CA TYR A 560 26.24 4.39 14.94
C TYR A 560 26.76 4.91 13.60
N ARG A 561 25.85 5.26 12.70
CA ARG A 561 26.19 5.96 11.46
C ARG A 561 26.26 7.45 11.77
N ALA A 562 27.41 8.06 11.48
CA ALA A 562 27.56 9.51 11.55
C ALA A 562 26.53 10.20 10.64
N THR A 563 26.25 11.46 10.92
CA THR A 563 25.16 12.18 10.25
C THR A 563 25.35 12.22 8.73
N ASP A 564 24.34 11.75 8.01
CA ASP A 564 24.31 11.76 6.55
C ASP A 564 23.25 12.73 5.99
N PHE A 565 22.92 13.77 6.75
CA PHE A 565 21.98 14.79 6.29
C PHE A 565 22.46 15.48 5.02
N LYS A 566 21.53 15.62 4.08
CA LYS A 566 21.63 16.46 2.90
C LYS A 566 21.49 17.95 3.32
N THR A 567 21.97 18.86 2.48
CA THR A 567 21.89 20.32 2.73
C THR A 567 20.46 20.79 2.97
N ASN A 568 19.51 20.31 2.17
CA ASN A 568 18.09 20.64 2.29
C ASN A 568 17.48 20.18 3.64
N GLU A 569 17.95 19.07 4.22
CA GLU A 569 17.51 18.59 5.53
C GLU A 569 18.06 19.45 6.66
N TYR A 570 19.36 19.76 6.64
CA TYR A 570 19.96 20.69 7.62
C TYR A 570 19.36 22.10 7.53
N ARG A 571 19.02 22.56 6.33
CA ARG A 571 18.40 23.86 6.06
C ARG A 571 17.04 24.02 6.74
N ASN A 572 16.34 22.91 7.02
CA ASN A 572 15.07 22.90 7.74
C ASN A 572 15.20 23.01 9.26
N LEU A 573 16.41 22.88 9.83
CA LEU A 573 16.64 23.13 11.26
C LEU A 573 16.65 24.63 11.58
N ILE A 574 16.42 24.97 12.85
CA ILE A 574 16.48 26.36 13.31
C ILE A 574 17.88 26.92 13.05
N GLY A 575 17.96 27.97 12.23
CA GLY A 575 19.21 28.60 11.79
C GLY A 575 19.96 27.86 10.68
N GLY A 576 19.40 26.82 10.08
CA GLY A 576 20.05 26.03 9.01
C GLY A 576 20.28 26.83 7.72
N LYS A 577 19.33 27.70 7.34
CA LYS A 577 19.42 28.55 6.13
C LYS A 577 20.67 29.43 6.07
N ASP A 578 21.23 29.79 7.23
CA ASP A 578 22.42 30.65 7.33
C ASP A 578 23.72 29.92 6.98
N TYR A 579 23.73 28.59 7.04
CA TYR A 579 24.92 27.77 6.87
C TYR A 579 24.85 26.77 5.70
N GLU A 580 23.65 26.53 5.17
CA GLU A 580 23.40 25.46 4.20
C GLU A 580 22.99 26.04 2.83
N PRO A 581 23.80 25.81 1.78
CA PRO A 581 23.48 26.28 0.44
C PRO A 581 22.29 25.51 -0.15
N GLU A 582 21.65 26.11 -1.15
CA GLU A 582 20.69 25.37 -1.99
C GLU A 582 21.45 24.60 -3.07
N GLU A 583 21.18 23.31 -3.16
CA GLU A 583 21.83 22.42 -4.13
C GLU A 583 20.81 21.90 -5.14
N PRO A 584 21.14 21.87 -6.46
CA PRO A 584 20.26 21.30 -7.47
C PRO A 584 19.96 19.81 -7.25
N ASN A 585 20.94 19.06 -6.72
CA ASN A 585 20.81 17.62 -6.47
C ASN A 585 21.35 17.27 -5.07
N PRO A 586 20.55 17.48 -4.00
CA PRO A 586 21.00 17.23 -2.62
C PRO A 586 21.44 15.78 -2.36
N MET A 587 20.92 14.81 -3.14
CA MET A 587 21.36 13.41 -3.05
C MET A 587 22.87 13.24 -3.30
N LEU A 588 23.42 13.97 -4.27
CA LEU A 588 24.83 13.89 -4.69
C LEU A 588 25.72 14.96 -4.03
N GLY A 589 25.09 15.90 -3.31
CA GLY A 589 25.66 17.16 -2.86
C GLY A 589 26.49 17.09 -1.57
N TYR A 590 26.47 18.18 -0.82
CA TYR A 590 27.35 18.45 0.32
C TYR A 590 26.94 17.65 1.58
N ARG A 591 27.32 16.36 1.61
CA ARG A 591 27.01 15.38 2.67
C ARG A 591 28.12 14.35 2.91
N GLY A 592 27.96 13.57 3.98
CA GLY A 592 28.83 12.46 4.39
C GLY A 592 30.29 12.85 4.60
N ALA A 593 31.22 11.96 4.27
CA ALA A 593 32.65 12.12 4.52
C ALA A 593 33.25 13.46 4.03
N TYR A 594 32.83 13.91 2.85
CA TYR A 594 33.29 15.19 2.31
C TYR A 594 32.96 16.36 3.24
N ARG A 595 31.74 16.41 3.79
CA ARG A 595 31.32 17.44 4.76
C ARG A 595 32.17 17.40 6.02
N TYR A 596 32.53 16.21 6.51
CA TYR A 596 33.34 16.06 7.72
C TYR A 596 34.76 16.61 7.53
N MET A 597 35.30 16.54 6.32
CA MET A 597 36.63 17.08 6.02
C MET A 597 36.60 18.58 5.77
N SER A 598 35.61 19.07 5.03
CA SER A 598 35.52 20.48 4.65
C SER A 598 35.13 21.37 5.83
N ASP A 599 34.28 20.85 6.74
CA ASP A 599 33.92 21.54 7.98
C ASP A 599 33.81 20.56 9.16
N PRO A 600 34.94 20.25 9.82
CA PRO A 600 35.02 19.22 10.85
C PRO A 600 34.21 19.53 12.11
N LYS A 601 33.90 20.80 12.37
CA LYS A 601 33.37 21.25 13.67
C LYS A 601 32.09 20.54 14.08
N VAL A 602 31.23 20.23 13.12
CA VAL A 602 29.98 19.49 13.39
C VAL A 602 30.26 18.02 13.69
N PHE A 603 31.15 17.39 12.92
CA PHE A 603 31.54 16.00 13.12
C PHE A 603 32.30 15.80 14.43
N GLU A 604 33.13 16.77 14.85
CA GLU A 604 33.80 16.78 16.15
C GLU A 604 32.82 16.71 17.33
N LEU A 605 31.62 17.31 17.21
CA LEU A 605 30.57 17.17 18.24
C LEU A 605 30.04 15.74 18.34
N GLU A 606 29.86 15.05 17.20
CA GLU A 606 29.49 13.63 17.18
C GLU A 606 30.60 12.76 17.78
N LEU A 607 31.86 13.03 17.45
CA LEU A 607 33.01 12.29 18.00
C LEU A 607 33.15 12.50 19.51
N GLU A 608 32.95 13.72 20.01
CA GLU A 608 32.95 14.00 21.45
C GLU A 608 31.78 13.28 22.15
N THR A 609 30.62 13.20 21.51
CA THR A 609 29.47 12.43 22.01
C THR A 609 29.81 10.94 22.12
N ILE A 610 30.38 10.35 21.07
CA ILE A 610 30.81 8.93 21.06
C ILE A 610 31.86 8.69 22.16
N LYS A 611 32.86 9.58 22.27
CA LYS A 611 33.90 9.51 23.30
C LYS A 611 33.29 9.56 24.70
N ARG A 612 32.34 10.46 24.94
CA ARG A 612 31.63 10.57 26.22
C ARG A 612 30.85 9.30 26.56
N VAL A 613 30.05 8.79 25.64
CA VAL A 613 29.26 7.56 25.85
C VAL A 613 30.17 6.35 26.13
N ARG A 614 31.29 6.23 25.40
CA ARG A 614 32.23 5.11 25.57
C ARG A 614 33.12 5.21 26.80
N ASN A 615 33.63 6.41 27.12
CA ASN A 615 34.67 6.58 28.15
C ASN A 615 34.08 6.99 29.49
N LYS A 616 33.07 7.87 29.52
CA LYS A 616 32.43 8.30 30.76
C LYS A 616 31.35 7.31 31.22
N PHE A 617 30.56 6.76 30.30
CA PHE A 617 29.46 5.83 30.63
C PHE A 617 29.80 4.36 30.39
N GLY A 618 31.00 4.05 29.90
CA GLY A 618 31.50 2.68 29.81
C GLY A 618 30.93 1.81 28.68
N PHE A 619 30.10 2.35 27.79
CA PHE A 619 29.47 1.57 26.72
C PHE A 619 30.43 1.29 25.56
N LYS A 620 31.27 0.26 25.71
CA LYS A 620 32.26 -0.14 24.70
C LYS A 620 31.66 -0.82 23.47
N ASN A 621 30.36 -1.13 23.47
CA ASN A 621 29.65 -1.69 22.33
C ASN A 621 29.26 -0.66 21.25
N LEU A 622 29.48 0.65 21.47
CA LEU A 622 29.21 1.70 20.49
C LEU A 622 30.32 1.82 19.44
N TRP A 623 30.02 1.51 18.18
CA TRP A 623 30.94 1.61 17.03
C TRP A 623 30.54 2.77 16.12
N LEU A 624 31.44 3.17 15.22
CA LEU A 624 31.23 4.27 14.28
C LEU A 624 31.21 3.76 12.84
N MET A 625 30.25 4.21 12.04
CA MET A 625 30.15 3.98 10.61
C MET A 625 30.12 5.30 9.84
N LEU A 626 30.95 5.40 8.80
CA LEU A 626 31.05 6.57 7.94
C LEU A 626 30.17 6.42 6.70
N PRO A 627 29.21 7.34 6.46
CA PRO A 627 28.42 7.39 5.24
C PRO A 627 29.11 8.17 4.11
N PHE A 628 28.67 7.90 2.89
CA PHE A 628 28.92 8.64 1.66
C PHE A 628 30.40 8.96 1.40
N VAL A 629 31.27 7.95 1.62
CA VAL A 629 32.72 8.06 1.40
C VAL A 629 33.03 7.87 -0.08
N ARG A 630 33.32 8.95 -0.81
CA ARG A 630 33.47 8.91 -2.27
C ARG A 630 34.81 8.33 -2.72
N THR A 631 35.88 8.62 -1.98
CA THR A 631 37.25 8.25 -2.35
C THR A 631 38.05 7.72 -1.16
N VAL A 632 39.11 6.95 -1.45
CA VAL A 632 40.03 6.45 -0.42
C VAL A 632 40.72 7.59 0.32
N ARG A 633 41.00 8.70 -0.37
CA ARG A 633 41.52 9.93 0.24
C ARG A 633 40.55 10.47 1.30
N GLU A 634 39.26 10.52 0.99
CA GLU A 634 38.26 10.97 1.98
C GLU A 634 38.27 10.10 3.24
N LEU A 635 38.31 8.77 3.08
CA LEU A 635 38.42 7.86 4.22
C LEU A 635 39.66 8.16 5.07
N VAL A 636 40.83 8.34 4.44
CA VAL A 636 42.10 8.60 5.15
C VAL A 636 42.04 9.92 5.91
N GLU A 637 41.50 10.99 5.31
CA GLU A 637 41.40 12.29 5.97
C GLU A 637 40.39 12.27 7.12
N VAL A 638 39.20 11.67 6.94
CA VAL A 638 38.23 11.52 8.04
C VAL A 638 38.81 10.69 9.18
N LYS A 639 39.61 9.65 8.89
CA LYS A 639 40.30 8.88 9.92
C LYS A 639 41.29 9.70 10.73
N LYS A 640 41.99 10.68 10.14
CA LYS A 640 42.87 11.59 10.88
C LYS A 640 42.07 12.45 11.85
N ILE A 641 40.90 12.94 11.45
CA ILE A 641 39.99 13.70 12.32
C ILE A 641 39.52 12.82 13.50
N ILE A 642 39.08 11.58 13.23
CA ILE A 642 38.66 10.64 14.27
C ILE A 642 39.79 10.37 15.28
N ALA A 643 41.02 10.14 14.79
CA ALA A 643 42.20 9.93 15.63
C ALA A 643 42.54 11.18 16.45
N GLY A 644 42.42 12.38 15.87
CA GLY A 644 42.60 13.67 16.55
C GLY A 644 41.63 13.86 17.72
N SER A 645 40.41 13.32 17.63
CA SER A 645 39.43 13.31 18.74
C SER A 645 39.69 12.21 19.80
N SER A 646 40.84 11.55 19.76
CA SER A 646 41.22 10.44 20.65
C SER A 646 40.35 9.18 20.52
N LEU A 647 39.76 8.95 19.33
CA LEU A 647 39.10 7.70 18.99
C LEU A 647 39.98 6.95 17.98
N THR A 648 40.45 5.76 18.33
CA THR A 648 41.26 4.93 17.43
C THR A 648 40.71 3.52 17.36
N ARG A 649 40.84 2.89 16.18
CA ARG A 649 40.44 1.49 15.97
C ARG A 649 41.16 0.61 16.97
N SER A 650 40.41 -0.27 17.63
CA SER A 650 40.92 -1.19 18.64
C SER A 650 40.10 -2.47 18.66
N SER A 651 40.38 -3.36 19.61
CA SER A 651 39.53 -4.55 19.85
C SER A 651 38.08 -4.15 20.16
N SER A 652 37.87 -3.02 20.87
CA SER A 652 36.55 -2.57 21.34
C SER A 652 35.92 -1.42 20.54
N PHE A 653 36.70 -0.70 19.72
CA PHE A 653 36.17 0.36 18.85
C PHE A 653 36.40 -0.03 17.40
N LYS A 654 35.30 -0.26 16.68
CA LYS A 654 35.33 -0.62 15.26
C LYS A 654 34.92 0.57 14.42
N LEU A 655 35.61 0.73 13.28
CA LEU A 655 35.29 1.73 12.27
C LEU A 655 34.74 1.03 11.03
N TRP A 656 33.49 1.32 10.72
CA TRP A 656 32.79 0.81 9.55
C TRP A 656 32.63 1.89 8.47
N MET A 657 32.34 1.46 7.26
CA MET A 657 32.07 2.34 6.12
C MET A 657 30.79 1.88 5.41
N MET A 658 29.90 2.77 5.01
CA MET A 658 28.84 2.39 4.09
C MET A 658 29.39 2.21 2.67
N VAL A 659 29.03 1.09 2.04
CA VAL A 659 29.29 0.83 0.62
C VAL A 659 28.00 1.13 -0.11
N GLU A 660 27.93 2.34 -0.64
CA GLU A 660 26.69 2.90 -1.17
C GLU A 660 26.90 3.72 -2.46
N ILE A 661 28.15 3.90 -2.88
CA ILE A 661 28.53 4.60 -4.11
C ILE A 661 29.26 3.59 -5.02
N PRO A 662 29.08 3.63 -6.36
CA PRO A 662 29.78 2.74 -7.28
C PRO A 662 31.31 2.73 -7.10
N SER A 663 31.92 3.88 -6.74
CA SER A 663 33.36 3.95 -6.45
C SER A 663 33.77 3.06 -5.26
N ASN A 664 32.91 2.92 -4.25
CA ASN A 664 33.16 2.01 -3.12
C ASN A 664 33.23 0.56 -3.60
N VAL A 665 32.36 0.15 -4.51
CA VAL A 665 32.29 -1.22 -5.05
C VAL A 665 33.51 -1.52 -5.92
N ILE A 666 33.90 -0.57 -6.75
CA ILE A 666 35.02 -0.73 -7.70
C ILE A 666 36.35 -0.83 -6.95
N LEU A 667 36.59 0.09 -6.01
CA LEU A 667 37.86 0.26 -5.29
C LEU A 667 37.84 -0.31 -3.86
N LEU A 668 36.93 -1.24 -3.55
CA LEU A 668 36.73 -1.72 -2.19
C LEU A 668 38.00 -2.29 -1.54
N ASP A 669 38.83 -2.96 -2.34
CA ASP A 669 40.14 -3.46 -1.93
C ASP A 669 41.03 -2.35 -1.34
N LYS A 670 41.05 -1.18 -1.98
CA LYS A 670 41.82 -0.02 -1.52
C LYS A 670 41.22 0.60 -0.27
N PHE A 671 39.89 0.62 -0.14
CA PHE A 671 39.24 1.04 1.11
C PHE A 671 39.53 0.08 2.27
N CYS A 672 39.57 -1.23 2.01
CA CYS A 672 39.97 -2.24 2.99
C CYS A 672 41.44 -2.07 3.41
N GLU A 673 42.36 -1.85 2.45
CA GLU A 673 43.79 -1.57 2.69
C GLU A 673 43.99 -0.29 3.51
N ALA A 674 43.17 0.74 3.25
CA ALA A 674 43.17 1.98 4.03
C ALA A 674 42.72 1.76 5.49
N GLY A 675 42.14 0.60 5.82
CA GLY A 675 41.96 0.11 7.17
C GLY A 675 40.61 0.48 7.79
N ILE A 676 39.62 -0.36 7.50
CA ILE A 676 38.28 -0.43 8.12
C ILE A 676 38.06 -1.81 8.74
N ASP A 677 37.14 -1.92 9.70
CA ASP A 677 36.80 -3.19 10.37
C ASP A 677 35.56 -3.88 9.77
N GLY A 678 34.71 -3.10 9.11
CA GLY A 678 33.51 -3.60 8.46
C GLY A 678 32.95 -2.64 7.43
N VAL A 679 32.02 -3.15 6.64
CA VAL A 679 31.20 -2.37 5.72
C VAL A 679 29.73 -2.67 5.93
N SER A 680 28.88 -1.69 5.63
CA SER A 680 27.44 -1.92 5.46
C SER A 680 27.02 -1.48 4.08
N ILE A 681 26.48 -2.40 3.28
CA ILE A 681 25.95 -2.09 1.96
C ILE A 681 24.67 -1.27 2.14
N GLY A 682 24.71 -0.01 1.70
CA GLY A 682 23.55 0.87 1.65
C GLY A 682 22.81 0.62 0.33
N SER A 683 21.98 -0.43 0.30
CA SER A 683 21.39 -0.93 -0.96
C SER A 683 20.52 0.11 -1.67
N ASN A 684 19.90 1.04 -0.93
CA ASN A 684 19.11 2.13 -1.49
C ASN A 684 19.96 3.09 -2.33
N ASP A 685 20.95 3.75 -1.73
CA ASP A 685 21.80 4.72 -2.42
C ASP A 685 22.66 4.02 -3.49
N LEU A 686 23.09 2.79 -3.23
CA LEU A 686 23.84 2.00 -4.21
C LEU A 686 23.00 1.72 -5.47
N THR A 687 21.74 1.32 -5.30
CA THR A 687 20.82 1.07 -6.42
C THR A 687 20.56 2.34 -7.20
N MET A 688 20.25 3.45 -6.50
CA MET A 688 20.04 4.75 -7.12
C MET A 688 21.23 5.19 -7.97
N LEU A 689 22.45 5.04 -7.46
CA LEU A 689 23.67 5.49 -8.14
C LEU A 689 24.16 4.54 -9.24
N ILE A 690 23.97 3.23 -9.09
CA ILE A 690 24.32 2.26 -10.14
C ILE A 690 23.38 2.40 -11.33
N LEU A 691 22.08 2.58 -11.09
CA LEU A 691 21.07 2.65 -12.14
C LEU A 691 20.83 4.08 -12.66
N GLY A 692 21.37 5.09 -11.97
CA GLY A 692 21.11 6.49 -12.30
C GLY A 692 19.65 6.90 -12.07
N THR A 693 19.01 6.32 -11.05
CA THR A 693 17.62 6.60 -10.67
C THR A 693 17.56 7.33 -9.33
N ASP A 694 16.45 8.04 -9.10
CA ASP A 694 16.09 8.61 -7.80
C ASP A 694 14.72 8.06 -7.42
N ARG A 695 14.65 7.27 -6.35
CA ARG A 695 13.39 6.65 -5.90
C ARG A 695 12.37 7.69 -5.39
N ASP A 696 12.83 8.88 -5.01
CA ASP A 696 11.96 9.98 -4.59
C ASP A 696 11.44 10.76 -5.83
N ASN A 697 12.02 10.50 -7.01
CA ASN A 697 11.54 10.99 -8.30
C ASN A 697 10.62 9.96 -8.96
N THR A 698 9.32 10.22 -8.86
CA THR A 698 8.24 9.34 -9.36
C THR A 698 8.37 8.93 -10.83
N GLU A 699 9.06 9.72 -11.67
CA GLU A 699 9.26 9.40 -13.10
C GLU A 699 10.22 8.24 -13.34
N VAL A 700 11.22 8.07 -12.46
CA VAL A 700 12.28 7.06 -12.60
C VAL A 700 12.28 6.04 -11.46
N ALA A 701 11.50 6.28 -10.40
CA ALA A 701 11.31 5.36 -9.29
C ALA A 701 10.87 3.93 -9.70
N PRO A 702 10.06 3.70 -10.77
CA PRO A 702 9.77 2.34 -11.23
C PRO A 702 11.01 1.54 -11.68
N GLU A 703 12.09 2.20 -12.09
CA GLU A 703 13.37 1.56 -12.44
C GLU A 703 14.22 1.21 -11.21
N PHE A 704 13.82 1.67 -10.01
CA PHE A 704 14.47 1.27 -8.77
C PHE A 704 14.14 -0.19 -8.44
N ASP A 705 15.10 -1.08 -8.67
CA ASP A 705 15.03 -2.47 -8.21
C ASP A 705 16.39 -2.91 -7.65
N GLU A 706 16.42 -3.18 -6.34
CA GLU A 706 17.61 -3.67 -5.65
C GLU A 706 18.05 -5.08 -6.13
N ARG A 707 17.21 -5.77 -6.90
CA ARG A 707 17.47 -7.07 -7.52
C ARG A 707 18.00 -6.96 -8.95
N ASN A 708 18.14 -5.74 -9.48
CA ASN A 708 18.73 -5.51 -10.80
C ASN A 708 20.12 -6.17 -10.89
N GLU A 709 20.44 -6.73 -12.06
CA GLU A 709 21.68 -7.49 -12.28
C GLU A 709 22.95 -6.71 -11.91
N ALA A 710 23.00 -5.41 -12.19
CA ALA A 710 24.15 -4.56 -11.87
C ALA A 710 24.31 -4.36 -10.36
N VAL A 711 23.19 -4.25 -9.63
CA VAL A 711 23.17 -4.11 -8.18
C VAL A 711 23.53 -5.44 -7.51
N ILE A 712 22.98 -6.55 -7.98
CA ILE A 712 23.32 -7.91 -7.52
C ILE A 712 24.81 -8.20 -7.73
N TRP A 713 25.37 -7.85 -8.89
CA TRP A 713 26.81 -7.94 -9.16
C TRP A 713 27.63 -7.12 -8.16
N ALA A 714 27.21 -5.90 -7.88
CA ALA A 714 27.88 -5.02 -6.94
C ALA A 714 27.87 -5.61 -5.51
N ILE A 715 26.71 -6.07 -5.03
CA ILE A 715 26.55 -6.71 -3.72
C ILE A 715 27.45 -7.95 -3.61
N GLU A 716 27.40 -8.84 -4.60
CA GLU A 716 28.23 -10.05 -4.61
C GLU A 716 29.74 -9.72 -4.57
N ARG A 717 30.16 -8.76 -5.39
CA ARG A 717 31.55 -8.30 -5.43
C ARG A 717 32.00 -7.77 -4.08
N VAL A 718 31.18 -6.94 -3.43
CA VAL A 718 31.49 -6.34 -2.13
C VAL A 718 31.72 -7.42 -1.09
N ILE A 719 30.79 -8.39 -0.98
CA ILE A 719 30.88 -9.47 0.00
C ILE A 719 32.15 -10.31 -0.23
N LYS A 720 32.44 -10.69 -1.49
CA LYS A 720 33.63 -11.48 -1.82
C LYS A 720 34.94 -10.77 -1.51
N ILE A 721 35.04 -9.46 -1.78
CA ILE A 721 36.23 -8.67 -1.44
C ILE A 721 36.37 -8.55 0.09
N CYS A 722 35.29 -8.26 0.81
CA CYS A 722 35.31 -8.21 2.27
C CYS A 722 35.80 -9.52 2.87
N HIS A 723 35.32 -10.66 2.37
CA HIS A 723 35.79 -11.98 2.78
C HIS A 723 37.30 -12.14 2.52
N LYS A 724 37.81 -11.77 1.34
CA LYS A 724 39.25 -11.81 1.01
C LYS A 724 40.11 -11.00 1.99
N TYR A 725 39.64 -9.82 2.39
CA TYR A 725 40.35 -8.91 3.29
C TYR A 725 40.04 -9.14 4.78
N LYS A 726 39.22 -10.15 5.12
CA LYS A 726 38.77 -10.43 6.49
C LYS A 726 38.06 -9.24 7.15
N VAL A 727 37.35 -8.46 6.34
CA VAL A 727 36.53 -7.32 6.76
C VAL A 727 35.09 -7.80 6.90
N THR A 728 34.39 -7.35 7.95
CA THR A 728 32.97 -7.70 8.17
C THR A 728 32.13 -7.09 7.05
N SER A 729 31.25 -7.84 6.40
CA SER A 729 30.29 -7.30 5.43
C SER A 729 28.86 -7.45 5.95
N SER A 730 28.16 -6.31 6.01
CA SER A 730 26.74 -6.22 6.34
C SER A 730 25.97 -5.63 5.16
N ILE A 731 24.65 -5.83 5.14
CA ILE A 731 23.72 -5.08 4.29
C ILE A 731 22.65 -4.43 5.16
N CYS A 732 22.27 -3.21 4.83
CA CYS A 732 21.23 -2.47 5.52
C CYS A 732 20.24 -1.88 4.50
N GLY A 733 18.95 -1.93 4.82
CA GLY A 733 17.89 -1.57 3.88
C GLY A 733 16.67 -2.48 4.08
N GLN A 734 15.65 -2.29 3.25
CA GLN A 734 14.46 -3.15 3.27
C GLN A 734 14.67 -4.43 2.45
N ALA A 735 15.59 -4.43 1.47
CA ALA A 735 15.88 -5.57 0.60
C ALA A 735 15.97 -6.94 1.32
N PRO A 736 16.76 -7.11 2.40
CA PRO A 736 16.87 -8.40 3.09
C PRO A 736 15.59 -8.80 3.86
N SER A 737 14.73 -7.83 4.18
CA SER A 737 13.43 -8.07 4.81
C SER A 737 12.35 -8.44 3.78
N ASP A 738 12.44 -7.87 2.58
CA ASP A 738 11.39 -8.00 1.55
C ASP A 738 11.64 -9.17 0.57
N TYR A 739 12.90 -9.55 0.36
CA TYR A 739 13.33 -10.51 -0.67
C TYR A 739 14.09 -11.71 -0.08
N PRO A 740 13.40 -12.79 0.34
CA PRO A 740 14.04 -14.01 0.85
C PRO A 740 15.04 -14.65 -0.13
N GLU A 741 14.79 -14.53 -1.44
CA GLU A 741 15.71 -15.02 -2.48
C GLU A 741 17.06 -14.29 -2.48
N LEU A 742 17.08 -13.03 -2.05
CA LEU A 742 18.31 -12.27 -1.87
C LEU A 742 19.06 -12.76 -0.63
N VAL A 743 18.34 -13.01 0.48
CA VAL A 743 18.93 -13.55 1.73
C VAL A 743 19.72 -14.83 1.47
N GLU A 744 19.17 -15.78 0.70
CA GLU A 744 19.89 -17.02 0.37
C GLU A 744 21.19 -16.76 -0.41
N LYS A 745 21.18 -15.82 -1.37
CA LYS A 745 22.38 -15.42 -2.12
C LYS A 745 23.42 -14.76 -1.21
N LEU A 746 22.99 -13.85 -0.36
CA LEU A 746 23.86 -13.14 0.59
C LEU A 746 24.60 -14.13 1.51
N VAL A 747 23.89 -15.11 2.07
CA VAL A 747 24.51 -16.18 2.88
C VAL A 747 25.49 -16.99 2.04
N LYS A 748 25.10 -17.41 0.83
CA LYS A 748 25.97 -18.16 -0.08
C LYS A 748 27.26 -17.42 -0.43
N TRP A 749 27.20 -16.10 -0.58
CA TRP A 749 28.37 -15.28 -0.87
C TRP A 749 29.25 -15.03 0.36
N GLY A 750 28.79 -15.39 1.56
CA GLY A 750 29.54 -15.26 2.81
C GLY A 750 29.34 -13.92 3.49
N ILE A 751 28.16 -13.32 3.40
CA ILE A 751 27.87 -12.12 4.19
C ILE A 751 27.97 -12.42 5.69
N THR A 752 28.52 -11.50 6.46
CA THR A 752 28.73 -11.72 7.91
C THR A 752 27.54 -11.28 8.77
N SER A 753 26.76 -10.32 8.30
CA SER A 753 25.54 -9.87 8.98
C SER A 753 24.51 -9.26 8.04
N MET A 754 23.26 -9.18 8.49
CA MET A 754 22.19 -8.43 7.80
C MET A 754 21.47 -7.56 8.82
N SER A 755 21.23 -6.29 8.48
CA SER A 755 20.55 -5.34 9.36
C SER A 755 19.14 -5.05 8.84
N VAL A 756 18.14 -5.51 9.59
CA VAL A 756 16.73 -5.57 9.15
C VAL A 756 15.81 -4.74 10.04
N ASN A 757 14.55 -4.58 9.66
CA ASN A 757 13.58 -3.91 10.53
C ASN A 757 13.23 -4.80 11.74
N PRO A 758 12.81 -4.23 12.90
CA PRO A 758 12.54 -5.02 14.10
C PRO A 758 11.51 -6.14 13.92
N ASP A 759 10.49 -5.90 13.08
CA ASP A 759 9.45 -6.87 12.74
C ASP A 759 9.96 -8.01 11.83
N ALA A 760 11.14 -7.86 11.23
CA ALA A 760 11.73 -8.82 10.33
C ALA A 760 12.75 -9.78 10.97
N ILE A 761 13.17 -9.53 12.22
CA ILE A 761 14.28 -10.25 12.88
C ILE A 761 14.09 -11.77 12.83
N ASP A 762 12.94 -12.28 13.26
CA ASP A 762 12.73 -13.72 13.43
C ASP A 762 12.69 -14.47 12.09
N HIS A 763 11.96 -13.95 11.09
CA HIS A 763 11.79 -14.63 9.81
C HIS A 763 13.06 -14.58 8.96
N VAL A 764 13.82 -13.47 9.02
CA VAL A 764 15.12 -13.38 8.33
C VAL A 764 16.10 -14.33 9.00
N ARG A 765 16.12 -14.44 10.33
CA ARG A 765 16.95 -15.43 11.03
C ARG A 765 16.62 -16.86 10.61
N GLU A 766 15.34 -17.20 10.48
CA GLU A 766 14.93 -18.52 9.98
C GLU A 766 15.40 -18.77 8.54
N THR A 767 15.24 -17.79 7.66
CA THR A 767 15.69 -17.88 6.26
C THR A 767 17.21 -18.08 6.17
N VAL A 768 17.96 -17.32 6.97
CA VAL A 768 19.42 -17.45 7.10
C VAL A 768 19.80 -18.84 7.61
N PHE A 769 19.15 -19.32 8.67
CA PHE A 769 19.40 -20.66 9.22
C PHE A 769 19.19 -21.75 8.17
N GLN A 770 18.11 -21.67 7.38
CA GLN A 770 17.87 -22.65 6.31
C GLN A 770 18.91 -22.54 5.18
N ALA A 771 19.30 -21.31 4.80
CA ALA A 771 20.32 -21.09 3.79
C ALA A 771 21.68 -21.67 4.22
N GLU A 772 22.09 -21.43 5.48
CA GLU A 772 23.33 -21.99 6.05
C GLU A 772 23.28 -23.52 6.11
N LYS A 773 22.16 -24.09 6.56
CA LYS A 773 21.97 -25.55 6.60
C LYS A 773 22.11 -26.17 5.20
N LYS A 774 21.53 -25.56 4.17
CA LYS A 774 21.65 -26.03 2.77
C LYS A 774 23.10 -25.98 2.26
N LEU A 775 23.91 -25.03 2.73
CA LEU A 775 25.32 -24.92 2.33
C LEU A 775 26.18 -25.99 3.00
N VAL A 776 25.93 -26.29 4.27
CA VAL A 776 26.63 -27.36 4.99
C VAL A 776 26.30 -28.73 4.35
N GLN A 777 25.02 -29.00 4.09
CA GLN A 777 24.58 -30.28 3.50
C GLN A 777 25.00 -30.53 2.05
N LYS A 778 25.51 -29.52 1.34
CA LYS A 778 26.02 -29.67 -0.04
C LYS A 778 27.53 -29.96 -0.09
N ASN A 779 28.23 -29.80 1.02
CA ASN A 779 29.66 -30.03 1.15
C ASN A 779 30.00 -31.33 1.90
N ASP A 780 28.97 -32.03 2.40
CA ASP A 780 28.99 -33.45 2.74
C ASP A 780 28.54 -34.28 1.53
#